data_AF-A0A0E0GIE3-F1
#
_entry.id   AF-A0A0E0GIE3-F1
#
_cell.length_a   1.000
_cell.length_b   1.000
_cell.length_c   1.000
_cell.angle_alpha   90.00
_cell.angle_beta   90.00
_cell.angle_gamma   90.00
#
_symmetry.space_group_name_H-M   'P 1'
#
loop_
_entity.id
_entity.type
_entity.pdbx_description
1 polymer ?
#
loop_
_entity_poly.entity_id
_entity_poly.type
_entity_poly.pdbx_seq_one_letter_code
_entity_poly.pdbx_strand_id
1 'polypeptide(L)'
;MRRRASAVFLLAWLVAGVVKAAEAASGMAQPLAYDYSSSSECLPEPMDAHYGGGIIRNGDFSAGLQGWSAFGYGSLAVGSSPAGNRYAVATNRTRPYQSVSQKVLLQNGTHYTLSAWLQVSDGIADVRAVVKTAGGDFIHSGGVEARSGCWSILKGGLTAAAAEQAELYFESNATVDIWVDNVSLQPFSREEWSAHHEAAIKKARKKTVRLQARDAAGNPVAGARMHIEHVRNGFPLGSAMSKEILTNPGYQRWFTSRFTVTTFENEMKWYSTEAIPGREDYSVPDAMLRFAKSHGIAVRGHNIFWDDPSTQMGWVKALSGEQLRRATEKRIKSVMSRYSGQVIAWDVVNENLHFDFFEGRFGWEASAAFYRKAHQMDGGALMSMNEFNTLEQPGDLTVLPGKYLRKLWQIKAFPGNGNAARMGIGLEGHFSAQPNIPYIRAALDTMAQANAPIWLTEIDVAPGPDQARHLEQILREVYAHPAVHGIILWTAWHPQGCYVMCLTDNNFKNLPAGDVVDKLIWEWKTRSHVGVADADGYYETELFHGDYKVTVTHPAANSTVAQSLSVDRESDNEFTIHCVKEPEKPLYGGGILKETEAKGYASGKKLLSENSKSAAPVKGSALKVDLKKDHHYALSVWLQLSKGEGDIRAVLVTPDGKFNTAGMIAAKCGCWTMLKGGATSYDDGKGDIFFETNVTAEVMAEGMALQPFSFDEWKGHRAESVKKERMKKVKITVVGPDGKPVPEADVSLERVGKGFPLGNAMTKEILDMPEYEKWFAARFRYATLENEMKWYSTEFHQNEEDYKVSDKMVELAEKHNITLRGHNVFWDDQDKQMDWVEKLGVPELKEAMAKRLKDIVTRYAGKVIHWDVVNENLHFNFFEGKLGKDASAEIFRDVAKLDSKPILFMNEFNTIEEPNDAAPLPTKYVAKLKQIREFPGNADLKYGIGLESHFAAPNIPYMRGSIDTLAQAKVPIWLTEVDVKPCKNQVEYLDEVMREGFAHPAVKGIVLWGAWHAKGCYVMCFTDNSFKNLPVGDAIDKLLKEWTAGHTGKTDSKGVLEVEIFHGEYNATVKHKEFKENCMTLDLDSKAEAKIELRSSTY
;
A
#
# COMPACT_ATOMS: atom_id res chain seq x y z
N MET A 1 61.34 -27.68 -5.32
CA MET A 1 59.94 -27.79 -5.83
C MET A 1 59.10 -28.92 -5.21
N ARG A 2 59.66 -29.96 -4.55
CA ARG A 2 58.84 -31.03 -3.93
C ARG A 2 58.41 -30.83 -2.46
N ARG A 3 58.84 -29.75 -1.78
CA ARG A 3 58.47 -29.47 -0.37
C ARG A 3 57.37 -28.41 -0.17
N ARG A 4 56.96 -27.66 -1.21
CA ARG A 4 55.86 -26.67 -1.12
C ARG A 4 54.48 -27.23 -1.49
N ALA A 5 54.42 -28.32 -2.26
CA ALA A 5 53.15 -28.95 -2.64
C ALA A 5 52.50 -29.73 -1.48
N SER A 6 53.30 -30.38 -0.62
CA SER A 6 52.78 -31.17 0.52
C SER A 6 52.24 -30.32 1.67
N ALA A 7 52.72 -29.08 1.85
CA ALA A 7 52.23 -28.16 2.87
C ALA A 7 50.88 -27.52 2.49
N VAL A 8 50.66 -27.25 1.20
CA VAL A 8 49.38 -26.70 0.68
C VAL A 8 48.28 -27.77 0.68
N PHE A 9 48.62 -29.03 0.41
CA PHE A 9 47.67 -30.14 0.50
C PHE A 9 47.28 -30.49 1.95
N LEU A 10 48.21 -30.43 2.92
CA LEU A 10 47.86 -30.62 4.33
C LEU A 10 46.99 -29.48 4.88
N LEU A 11 47.23 -28.23 4.46
CA LEU A 11 46.43 -27.07 4.89
C LEU A 11 45.02 -27.10 4.28
N ALA A 12 44.88 -27.52 3.01
CA ALA A 12 43.56 -27.68 2.38
C ALA A 12 42.75 -28.83 2.99
N TRP A 13 43.40 -29.92 3.42
CA TRP A 13 42.74 -31.03 4.12
C TRP A 13 42.39 -30.71 5.58
N LEU A 14 43.22 -29.94 6.29
CA LEU A 14 42.89 -29.44 7.63
C LEU A 14 41.77 -28.39 7.59
N VAL A 15 41.75 -27.50 6.60
CA VAL A 15 40.66 -26.52 6.43
C VAL A 15 39.37 -27.20 5.96
N ALA A 16 39.42 -28.15 5.02
CA ALA A 16 38.24 -28.92 4.62
C ALA A 16 37.75 -29.88 5.72
N GLY A 17 38.67 -30.40 6.54
CA GLY A 17 38.35 -31.23 7.71
C GLY A 17 37.78 -30.43 8.88
N VAL A 18 38.23 -29.18 9.08
CA VAL A 18 37.65 -28.25 10.07
C VAL A 18 36.32 -27.68 9.59
N VAL A 19 36.13 -27.45 8.29
CA VAL A 19 34.83 -27.04 7.72
C VAL A 19 33.83 -28.20 7.74
N LYS A 20 34.23 -29.43 7.41
CA LYS A 20 33.35 -30.61 7.55
C LYS A 20 33.12 -31.04 8.99
N ALA A 21 34.08 -30.83 9.89
CA ALA A 21 33.87 -31.04 11.32
C ALA A 21 33.02 -29.91 11.93
N ALA A 22 33.06 -28.68 11.39
CA ALA A 22 32.15 -27.61 11.77
C ALA A 22 30.73 -27.87 11.23
N GLU A 23 30.58 -28.37 10.00
CA GLU A 23 29.29 -28.79 9.42
C GLU A 23 28.72 -30.05 10.07
N ALA A 24 29.56 -30.98 10.52
CA ALA A 24 29.14 -32.19 11.24
C ALA A 24 28.98 -31.99 12.75
N ALA A 25 29.66 -30.99 13.35
CA ALA A 25 29.41 -30.54 14.72
C ALA A 25 28.23 -29.55 14.80
N SER A 26 27.87 -28.89 13.69
CA SER A 26 26.58 -28.24 13.52
C SER A 26 25.56 -29.28 13.05
N GLY A 27 25.11 -30.14 13.96
CA GLY A 27 23.79 -30.75 13.84
C GLY A 27 22.68 -29.70 13.96
N MET A 28 22.80 -28.56 13.27
CA MET A 28 21.80 -27.51 13.24
C MET A 28 20.75 -27.95 12.23
N ALA A 29 19.69 -28.57 12.76
CA ALA A 29 18.38 -28.51 12.12
C ALA A 29 18.15 -27.07 11.63
N GLN A 30 17.56 -26.91 10.44
CA GLN A 30 17.07 -25.58 10.04
C GLN A 30 16.21 -25.04 11.20
N PRO A 31 16.48 -23.82 11.71
CA PRO A 31 15.74 -23.28 12.83
C PRO A 31 14.26 -23.24 12.44
N LEU A 32 13.40 -23.77 13.31
CA LEU A 32 11.96 -23.79 13.13
C LEU A 32 11.47 -22.36 12.88
N ALA A 33 10.88 -22.06 11.72
CA ALA A 33 10.44 -20.69 11.41
C ALA A 33 9.38 -20.19 12.40
N TYR A 34 9.46 -18.93 12.83
CA TYR A 34 8.42 -18.32 13.67
C TYR A 34 7.19 -17.94 12.85
N ASP A 35 6.03 -18.33 13.34
CA ASP A 35 4.73 -18.02 12.79
C ASP A 35 4.25 -16.64 13.27
N TYR A 36 4.24 -15.68 12.35
CA TYR A 36 3.76 -14.30 12.58
C TYR A 36 2.23 -14.18 12.51
N SER A 37 1.49 -15.24 12.16
CA SER A 37 0.03 -15.18 12.01
C SER A 37 -0.66 -14.87 13.33
N SER A 38 -1.68 -14.02 13.26
CA SER A 38 -2.60 -13.65 14.32
C SER A 38 -3.89 -13.18 13.66
N SER A 39 -4.99 -13.12 14.41
CA SER A 39 -6.26 -12.60 13.92
C SER A 39 -6.91 -11.74 14.98
N SER A 40 -7.47 -10.63 14.54
CA SER A 40 -8.36 -9.79 15.34
C SER A 40 -9.83 -10.12 15.15
N GLU A 41 -10.15 -10.98 14.18
CA GLU A 41 -11.51 -11.40 13.87
C GLU A 41 -11.93 -12.55 14.79
N CYS A 42 -13.21 -12.53 15.17
CA CYS A 42 -13.82 -13.63 15.89
C CYS A 42 -14.39 -14.63 14.88
N LEU A 43 -13.81 -15.83 14.81
CA LEU A 43 -14.09 -16.80 13.76
C LEU A 43 -15.20 -17.78 14.14
N PRO A 44 -16.01 -18.28 13.19
CA PRO A 44 -17.00 -19.32 13.49
C PRO A 44 -16.37 -20.64 13.98
N GLU A 45 -15.18 -20.98 13.47
CA GLU A 45 -14.40 -22.15 13.86
C GLU A 45 -12.95 -21.73 14.09
N PRO A 46 -12.22 -22.39 15.02
CA PRO A 46 -10.82 -22.08 15.27
C PRO A 46 -9.95 -22.61 14.13
N MET A 47 -8.83 -21.94 13.87
CA MET A 47 -7.80 -22.46 12.96
C MET A 47 -6.91 -23.47 13.68
N ASP A 48 -6.17 -24.27 12.91
CA ASP A 48 -5.24 -25.27 13.43
C ASP A 48 -4.25 -24.70 14.46
N ALA A 49 -3.87 -25.53 15.43
CA ALA A 49 -2.88 -25.17 16.43
C ALA A 49 -1.55 -24.81 15.77
N HIS A 50 -0.99 -23.64 16.13
CA HIS A 50 0.34 -23.26 15.64
C HIS A 50 1.36 -24.35 16.00
N TYR A 51 2.28 -24.65 15.08
CA TYR A 51 3.31 -25.68 15.29
C TYR A 51 2.76 -27.07 15.68
N GLY A 52 1.51 -27.38 15.32
CA GLY A 52 0.86 -28.64 15.70
C GLY A 52 0.73 -28.84 17.22
N GLY A 53 0.69 -27.75 18.00
CA GLY A 53 0.59 -27.76 19.46
C GLY A 53 1.92 -27.62 20.21
N GLY A 54 3.07 -27.74 19.52
CA GLY A 54 4.39 -27.65 20.15
C GLY A 54 4.58 -28.72 21.24
N ILE A 55 4.86 -28.31 22.49
CA ILE A 55 4.98 -29.25 23.62
C ILE A 55 3.64 -29.60 24.28
N ILE A 56 2.53 -28.99 23.85
CA ILE A 56 1.18 -29.34 24.32
C ILE A 56 0.75 -30.63 23.65
N ARG A 57 0.26 -31.57 24.46
CA ARG A 57 -0.31 -32.83 24.00
C ARG A 57 -1.81 -32.68 23.81
N ASN A 58 -2.34 -33.18 22.70
CA ASN A 58 -3.79 -33.18 22.43
C ASN A 58 -4.38 -31.76 22.60
N GLY A 59 -3.72 -30.76 22.01
CA GLY A 59 -4.12 -29.35 22.10
C GLY A 59 -5.35 -29.02 21.25
N ASP A 60 -5.67 -29.87 20.28
CA ASP A 60 -6.85 -29.87 19.39
C ASP A 60 -8.03 -30.69 19.96
N PHE A 61 -7.84 -31.30 21.14
CA PHE A 61 -8.83 -32.12 21.85
C PHE A 61 -9.46 -33.25 21.02
N SER A 62 -8.80 -33.71 19.94
CA SER A 62 -9.29 -34.79 19.08
C SER A 62 -9.43 -36.10 19.86
N ALA A 63 -8.56 -36.32 20.86
CA ALA A 63 -8.61 -37.44 21.82
C ALA A 63 -9.40 -37.12 23.10
N GLY A 64 -10.30 -36.12 23.09
CA GLY A 64 -11.06 -35.67 24.27
C GLY A 64 -10.17 -34.96 25.28
N LEU A 65 -10.33 -35.22 26.59
CA LEU A 65 -9.54 -34.59 27.66
C LEU A 65 -8.24 -35.33 27.99
N GLN A 66 -7.77 -36.25 27.15
CA GLN A 66 -6.56 -37.01 27.45
C GLN A 66 -5.36 -36.05 27.59
N GLY A 67 -4.68 -36.11 28.75
CA GLY A 67 -3.55 -35.24 29.08
C GLY A 67 -3.93 -33.88 29.69
N TRP A 68 -5.22 -33.56 29.76
CA TRP A 68 -5.74 -32.33 30.37
C TRP A 68 -6.40 -32.61 31.72
N SER A 69 -6.40 -31.63 32.61
CA SER A 69 -6.97 -31.73 33.97
C SER A 69 -7.73 -30.45 34.33
N ALA A 70 -8.59 -30.53 35.33
CA ALA A 70 -9.25 -29.35 35.88
C ALA A 70 -8.24 -28.56 36.72
N PHE A 71 -8.07 -27.28 36.44
CA PHE A 71 -7.39 -26.36 37.32
C PHE A 71 -8.37 -25.82 38.37
N GLY A 72 -8.06 -26.06 39.64
CA GLY A 72 -8.99 -25.81 40.75
C GLY A 72 -10.15 -26.82 40.82
N TYR A 73 -11.09 -26.62 41.74
CA TYR A 73 -12.23 -27.52 41.99
C TYR A 73 -13.36 -27.45 40.93
N GLY A 74 -13.04 -27.13 39.67
CA GLY A 74 -14.00 -26.98 38.57
C GLY A 74 -14.35 -28.29 37.85
N SER A 75 -15.39 -28.26 37.01
CA SER A 75 -15.79 -29.41 36.16
C SER A 75 -15.30 -29.22 34.73
N LEU A 76 -14.94 -30.31 34.05
CA LEU A 76 -14.56 -30.30 32.64
C LEU A 76 -15.51 -31.13 31.79
N ALA A 77 -15.73 -30.68 30.56
CA ALA A 77 -16.46 -31.41 29.53
C ALA A 77 -15.72 -31.32 28.18
N VAL A 78 -16.10 -32.19 27.24
CA VAL A 78 -15.68 -32.10 25.83
C VAL A 78 -16.87 -31.62 25.02
N GLY A 79 -16.70 -30.51 24.31
CA GLY A 79 -17.65 -30.03 23.31
C GLY A 79 -17.28 -30.50 21.90
N SER A 80 -18.23 -30.34 20.98
CA SER A 80 -18.01 -30.52 19.55
C SER A 80 -18.73 -29.41 18.81
N SER A 81 -18.07 -28.81 17.83
CA SER A 81 -18.68 -27.84 16.94
C SER A 81 -19.52 -28.55 15.87
N PRO A 82 -20.42 -27.84 15.16
CA PRO A 82 -21.16 -28.40 14.03
C PRO A 82 -20.25 -28.93 12.92
N ALA A 83 -19.03 -28.40 12.78
CA ALA A 83 -18.04 -28.88 11.81
C ALA A 83 -17.30 -30.16 12.26
N GLY A 84 -17.60 -30.67 13.47
CA GLY A 84 -16.97 -31.87 14.02
C GLY A 84 -15.66 -31.61 14.77
N ASN A 85 -15.27 -30.34 14.93
CA ASN A 85 -14.11 -29.94 15.70
C ASN A 85 -14.37 -30.11 17.21
N ARG A 86 -13.41 -30.67 17.96
CA ARG A 86 -13.58 -30.98 19.39
C ARG A 86 -12.83 -29.95 20.22
N TYR A 87 -13.38 -29.58 21.36
CA TYR A 87 -12.76 -28.61 22.26
C TYR A 87 -13.05 -28.95 23.72
N ALA A 88 -12.23 -28.44 24.63
CA ALA A 88 -12.49 -28.59 26.06
C ALA A 88 -13.31 -27.42 26.60
N VAL A 89 -14.18 -27.74 27.56
CA VAL A 89 -15.03 -26.77 28.24
C VAL A 89 -14.78 -26.86 29.74
N ALA A 90 -14.40 -25.73 30.34
CA ALA A 90 -14.43 -25.57 31.79
C ALA A 90 -15.81 -25.07 32.21
N THR A 91 -16.59 -25.94 32.85
CA THR A 91 -17.99 -25.68 33.21
C THR A 91 -18.18 -25.41 34.70
N ASN A 92 -19.32 -24.81 35.07
CA ASN A 92 -19.74 -24.58 36.46
C ASN A 92 -18.68 -23.81 37.27
N ARG A 93 -18.05 -22.82 36.63
CA ARG A 93 -16.98 -22.04 37.22
C ARG A 93 -17.55 -21.12 38.30
N THR A 94 -16.99 -21.18 39.50
CA THR A 94 -17.31 -20.32 40.66
C THR A 94 -16.16 -19.37 41.01
N ARG A 95 -15.03 -19.52 40.34
CA ARG A 95 -13.82 -18.72 40.51
C ARG A 95 -13.19 -18.37 39.14
N PRO A 96 -12.66 -17.14 38.98
CA PRO A 96 -11.95 -16.67 37.78
C PRO A 96 -10.87 -17.57 37.19
N TYR A 97 -10.22 -18.40 38.02
CA TYR A 97 -9.10 -19.25 37.62
C TYR A 97 -9.49 -20.70 37.32
N GLN A 98 -10.72 -21.12 37.62
CA GLN A 98 -11.12 -22.50 37.34
C GLN A 98 -11.15 -22.72 35.84
N SER A 99 -10.40 -23.68 35.31
CA SER A 99 -10.27 -23.86 33.86
C SER A 99 -9.71 -25.24 33.49
N VAL A 100 -9.44 -25.46 32.20
CA VAL A 100 -8.59 -26.57 31.76
C VAL A 100 -7.13 -26.25 32.04
N SER A 101 -6.35 -27.27 32.41
CA SER A 101 -4.90 -27.17 32.55
C SER A 101 -4.15 -28.35 31.95
N GLN A 102 -2.90 -28.09 31.59
CA GLN A 102 -1.93 -29.12 31.23
C GLN A 102 -0.59 -28.86 31.91
N LYS A 103 -0.03 -29.89 32.54
CA LYS A 103 1.32 -29.84 33.09
C LYS A 103 2.34 -29.98 31.97
N VAL A 104 3.32 -29.09 31.97
CA VAL A 104 4.41 -29.03 31.01
C VAL A 104 5.76 -29.00 31.74
N LEU A 105 6.83 -29.36 31.02
CA LEU A 105 8.19 -29.24 31.52
C LEU A 105 8.87 -28.08 30.79
N LEU A 106 9.15 -27.01 31.53
CA LEU A 106 9.88 -25.87 31.00
C LEU A 106 11.38 -26.12 31.03
N GLN A 107 12.10 -25.48 30.12
CA GLN A 107 13.55 -25.53 29.99
C GLN A 107 14.14 -24.18 30.37
N ASN A 108 15.25 -24.20 31.09
CA ASN A 108 15.89 -22.98 31.58
C ASN A 108 16.33 -22.07 30.43
N GLY A 109 15.90 -20.81 30.45
CA GLY A 109 16.33 -19.77 29.53
C GLY A 109 15.69 -19.86 28.13
N THR A 110 14.72 -20.76 27.94
CA THR A 110 14.01 -21.00 26.69
C THR A 110 12.83 -20.04 26.52
N HIS A 111 12.65 -19.53 25.30
CA HIS A 111 11.49 -18.73 24.91
C HIS A 111 10.36 -19.66 24.50
N TYR A 112 9.15 -19.39 24.96
CA TYR A 112 7.96 -20.16 24.61
C TYR A 112 6.95 -19.23 23.96
N THR A 113 6.53 -19.56 22.74
CA THR A 113 5.42 -18.87 22.09
C THR A 113 4.14 -19.65 22.34
N LEU A 114 3.10 -18.94 22.75
CA LEU A 114 1.81 -19.50 23.09
C LEU A 114 0.78 -19.07 22.05
N SER A 115 -0.07 -19.99 21.60
CA SER A 115 -1.36 -19.65 21.01
C SER A 115 -2.47 -20.55 21.54
N ALA A 116 -3.68 -20.01 21.60
CA ALA A 116 -4.88 -20.77 21.95
C ALA A 116 -6.11 -20.11 21.35
N TRP A 117 -7.07 -20.91 20.91
CA TRP A 117 -8.38 -20.41 20.51
C TRP A 117 -9.34 -20.49 21.69
N LEU A 118 -10.01 -19.37 21.96
CA LEU A 118 -10.83 -19.19 23.15
C LEU A 118 -12.21 -18.67 22.79
N GLN A 119 -13.22 -19.24 23.45
CA GLN A 119 -14.62 -18.82 23.40
C GLN A 119 -15.20 -18.85 24.82
N VAL A 120 -16.25 -18.07 25.07
CA VAL A 120 -16.98 -18.10 26.35
C VAL A 120 -18.44 -18.44 26.14
N SER A 121 -19.10 -19.03 27.14
CA SER A 121 -20.50 -19.44 27.00
C SER A 121 -21.47 -18.28 26.79
N ASP A 122 -21.19 -17.12 27.40
CA ASP A 122 -22.10 -15.96 27.39
C ASP A 122 -21.34 -14.64 27.32
N GLY A 123 -21.89 -13.69 26.57
CA GLY A 123 -21.39 -12.34 26.43
C GLY A 123 -19.94 -12.24 25.92
N ILE A 124 -19.17 -11.38 26.59
CA ILE A 124 -17.77 -11.08 26.31
C ILE A 124 -17.02 -11.18 27.63
N ALA A 125 -15.87 -11.86 27.64
CA ALA A 125 -14.99 -11.87 28.81
C ALA A 125 -13.53 -11.80 28.39
N ASP A 126 -12.72 -11.17 29.23
CA ASP A 126 -11.28 -11.20 29.04
C ASP A 126 -10.78 -12.55 29.54
N VAL A 127 -9.98 -13.24 28.71
CA VAL A 127 -9.37 -14.52 29.05
C VAL A 127 -7.87 -14.40 28.84
N ARG A 128 -7.09 -14.78 29.85
CA ARG A 128 -5.63 -14.79 29.81
C ARG A 128 -5.07 -16.18 30.04
N ALA A 129 -3.93 -16.45 29.44
CA ALA A 129 -3.17 -17.66 29.70
C ALA A 129 -2.18 -17.42 30.86
N VAL A 130 -2.10 -18.39 31.77
CA VAL A 130 -1.25 -18.32 32.96
C VAL A 130 -0.47 -19.61 33.09
N VAL A 131 0.84 -19.48 33.30
CA VAL A 131 1.73 -20.60 33.58
C VAL A 131 2.12 -20.55 35.04
N LYS A 132 1.63 -21.50 35.83
CA LYS A 132 1.99 -21.68 37.23
C LYS A 132 3.26 -22.52 37.34
N THR A 133 4.32 -21.97 37.89
CA THR A 133 5.59 -22.70 38.09
C THR A 133 5.56 -23.57 39.34
N ALA A 134 6.45 -24.56 39.44
CA ALA A 134 6.61 -25.35 40.66
C ALA A 134 7.11 -24.51 41.84
N GLY A 135 7.87 -23.44 41.55
CA GLY A 135 8.27 -22.42 42.52
C GLY A 135 7.11 -21.59 43.10
N GLY A 136 5.92 -21.66 42.48
CA GLY A 136 4.71 -20.94 42.94
C GLY A 136 4.45 -19.61 42.24
N ASP A 137 5.22 -19.26 41.21
CA ASP A 137 5.02 -18.06 40.41
C ASP A 137 3.89 -18.24 39.40
N PHE A 138 3.20 -17.14 39.07
CA PHE A 138 2.12 -17.11 38.10
C PHE A 138 2.51 -16.19 36.94
N ILE A 139 2.93 -16.79 35.82
CA ILE A 139 3.42 -16.05 34.66
C ILE A 139 2.27 -15.82 33.69
N HIS A 140 1.77 -14.58 33.63
CA HIS A 140 0.81 -14.18 32.60
C HIS A 140 1.49 -14.20 31.23
N SER A 141 0.90 -14.94 30.29
CA SER A 141 1.52 -15.27 29.00
C SER A 141 0.72 -14.74 27.81
N GLY A 142 -0.14 -13.73 28.02
CA GLY A 142 -0.99 -13.10 27.00
C GLY A 142 -2.47 -13.24 27.32
N GLY A 143 -3.31 -12.48 26.60
CA GLY A 143 -4.76 -12.46 26.80
C GLY A 143 -5.53 -12.03 25.55
N VAL A 144 -6.81 -12.33 25.54
CA VAL A 144 -7.76 -12.00 24.46
C VAL A 144 -9.13 -11.65 25.03
N GLU A 145 -9.87 -10.81 24.33
CA GLU A 145 -11.28 -10.60 24.59
C GLU A 145 -12.09 -11.70 23.89
N ALA A 146 -12.43 -12.76 24.62
CA ALA A 146 -13.19 -13.89 24.10
C ALA A 146 -14.70 -13.59 24.11
N ARG A 147 -15.43 -14.16 23.16
CA ARG A 147 -16.84 -13.85 22.91
C ARG A 147 -17.66 -15.14 22.81
N SER A 148 -18.94 -15.05 23.14
CA SER A 148 -19.90 -16.11 22.87
C SER A 148 -20.24 -16.18 21.38
N GLY A 149 -20.31 -17.41 20.85
CA GLY A 149 -20.70 -17.70 19.46
C GLY A 149 -19.57 -17.67 18.43
N CYS A 150 -18.34 -17.37 18.82
CA CYS A 150 -17.17 -17.37 17.93
C CYS A 150 -15.85 -17.54 18.69
N TRP A 151 -14.81 -17.98 17.99
CA TRP A 151 -13.48 -18.26 18.52
C TRP A 151 -12.54 -17.07 18.30
N SER A 152 -11.84 -16.69 19.36
CA SER A 152 -10.84 -15.62 19.35
C SER A 152 -9.46 -16.21 19.63
N ILE A 153 -8.46 -15.85 18.83
CA ILE A 153 -7.09 -16.30 19.06
C ILE A 153 -6.41 -15.44 20.12
N LEU A 154 -5.90 -16.09 21.15
CA LEU A 154 -4.89 -15.56 22.05
C LEU A 154 -3.53 -15.91 21.47
N LYS A 155 -2.69 -14.90 21.22
CA LYS A 155 -1.27 -15.06 20.92
C LYS A 155 -0.45 -14.43 22.03
N GLY A 156 0.59 -15.14 22.48
CA GLY A 156 1.41 -14.68 23.58
C GLY A 156 2.66 -15.53 23.78
N GLY A 157 3.13 -15.63 25.02
CA GLY A 157 4.29 -16.44 25.35
C GLY A 157 4.93 -16.07 26.68
N LEU A 158 6.01 -16.77 27.01
CA LEU A 158 6.82 -16.55 28.20
C LEU A 158 8.29 -16.90 27.98
N THR A 159 9.16 -16.41 28.85
CA THR A 159 10.54 -16.91 28.97
C THR A 159 10.68 -17.65 30.29
N ALA A 160 11.10 -18.91 30.23
CA ALA A 160 11.28 -19.72 31.43
C ALA A 160 12.61 -19.37 32.12
N ALA A 161 12.56 -19.05 33.42
CA ALA A 161 13.74 -18.68 34.21
C ALA A 161 14.51 -19.89 34.77
N ALA A 162 13.88 -21.06 34.80
CA ALA A 162 14.46 -22.31 35.29
C ALA A 162 13.87 -23.51 34.54
N ALA A 163 14.56 -24.64 34.63
CA ALA A 163 14.03 -25.92 34.16
C ALA A 163 13.17 -26.52 35.28
N GLU A 164 11.86 -26.52 35.11
CA GLU A 164 10.91 -26.93 36.15
C GLU A 164 9.59 -27.43 35.57
N GLN A 165 8.84 -28.16 36.39
CA GLN A 165 7.44 -28.46 36.06
C GLN A 165 6.61 -27.18 36.19
N ALA A 166 5.72 -26.97 35.23
CA ALA A 166 4.75 -25.89 35.27
C ALA A 166 3.38 -26.38 34.82
N GLU A 167 2.36 -25.59 35.07
CA GLU A 167 0.98 -25.89 34.70
C GLU A 167 0.39 -24.70 33.94
N LEU A 168 0.10 -24.90 32.66
CA LEU A 168 -0.60 -23.91 31.82
C LEU A 168 -2.10 -24.04 32.06
N TYR A 169 -2.77 -22.91 32.31
CA TYR A 169 -4.22 -22.82 32.43
C TYR A 169 -4.71 -21.44 31.97
N PHE A 170 -6.03 -21.25 31.92
CA PHE A 170 -6.65 -20.00 31.47
C PHE A 170 -7.49 -19.37 32.57
N GLU A 171 -7.35 -18.06 32.77
CA GLU A 171 -8.13 -17.29 33.73
C GLU A 171 -9.02 -16.29 33.01
N SER A 172 -10.20 -16.00 33.56
CA SER A 172 -11.10 -15.00 33.02
C SER A 172 -11.52 -13.99 34.08
N ASN A 173 -11.75 -12.74 33.68
CA ASN A 173 -12.36 -11.73 34.56
C ASN A 173 -13.81 -12.04 34.95
N ALA A 174 -14.42 -13.07 34.35
CA ALA A 174 -15.75 -13.56 34.65
C ALA A 174 -15.76 -15.05 35.02
N THR A 175 -16.91 -15.51 35.52
CA THR A 175 -17.17 -16.92 35.88
C THR A 175 -17.99 -17.66 34.82
N VAL A 176 -18.11 -17.10 33.61
CA VAL A 176 -18.70 -17.77 32.44
C VAL A 176 -17.87 -18.98 32.02
N ASP A 177 -18.47 -20.01 31.43
CA ASP A 177 -17.71 -21.17 30.98
C ASP A 177 -16.68 -20.76 29.92
N ILE A 178 -15.48 -21.35 29.98
CA ILE A 178 -14.39 -21.09 29.02
C ILE A 178 -14.24 -22.30 28.12
N TRP A 179 -14.24 -22.08 26.82
CA TRP A 179 -14.04 -23.08 25.79
C TRP A 179 -12.65 -22.87 25.21
N VAL A 180 -11.86 -23.92 25.16
CA VAL A 180 -10.44 -23.86 24.78
C VAL A 180 -10.18 -24.88 23.69
N ASP A 181 -9.47 -24.43 22.65
CA ASP A 181 -9.10 -25.26 21.53
C ASP A 181 -7.76 -24.87 20.90
N ASN A 182 -7.18 -25.78 20.12
CA ASN A 182 -5.99 -25.63 19.32
C ASN A 182 -4.83 -24.92 20.06
N VAL A 183 -4.57 -25.41 21.28
CA VAL A 183 -3.55 -24.84 22.17
C VAL A 183 -2.15 -25.26 21.74
N SER A 184 -1.26 -24.28 21.62
CA SER A 184 0.15 -24.47 21.30
C SER A 184 1.06 -23.77 22.30
N LEU A 185 2.11 -24.46 22.71
CA LEU A 185 3.22 -23.89 23.47
C LEU A 185 4.52 -24.37 22.82
N GLN A 186 5.14 -23.53 21.99
CA GLN A 186 6.31 -23.90 21.20
C GLN A 186 7.59 -23.34 21.83
N PRO A 187 8.56 -24.18 22.22
CA PRO A 187 9.88 -23.73 22.66
C PRO A 187 10.74 -23.24 21.49
N PHE A 188 11.52 -22.21 21.77
CA PHE A 188 12.61 -21.68 20.96
C PHE A 188 13.83 -21.47 21.85
N SER A 189 14.99 -21.99 21.44
CA SER A 189 16.25 -21.67 22.07
C SER A 189 16.60 -20.19 21.87
N ARG A 190 17.56 -19.67 22.65
CA ARG A 190 18.04 -18.28 22.47
C ARG A 190 18.70 -18.09 21.11
N GLU A 191 19.41 -19.11 20.63
CA GLU A 191 20.07 -19.14 19.33
C GLU A 191 19.05 -19.13 18.20
N GLU A 192 17.98 -19.93 18.28
CA GLU A 192 16.87 -19.90 17.32
C GLU A 192 16.19 -18.53 17.30
N TRP A 193 15.89 -17.97 18.47
CA TRP A 193 15.26 -16.65 18.55
C TRP A 193 16.15 -15.54 18.00
N SER A 194 17.46 -15.59 18.26
CA SER A 194 18.44 -14.66 17.71
C SER A 194 18.54 -14.80 16.19
N ALA A 195 18.53 -16.02 15.65
CA ALA A 195 18.51 -16.23 14.20
C ALA A 195 17.24 -15.63 13.57
N HIS A 196 16.11 -15.66 14.27
CA HIS A 196 14.87 -15.03 13.81
C HIS A 196 14.98 -13.50 13.80
N HIS A 197 15.63 -12.90 14.83
CA HIS A 197 15.93 -11.46 14.80
C HIS A 197 16.76 -11.10 13.58
N GLU A 198 17.84 -11.85 13.30
CA GLU A 198 18.72 -11.58 12.16
C GLU A 198 17.98 -11.72 10.83
N ALA A 199 17.19 -12.78 10.66
CA ALA A 199 16.38 -12.98 9.46
C ALA A 199 15.34 -11.88 9.26
N ALA A 200 14.65 -11.48 10.34
CA ALA A 200 13.66 -10.40 10.30
C ALA A 200 14.31 -9.04 10.00
N ILE A 201 15.45 -8.71 10.63
CA ILE A 201 16.23 -7.50 10.37
C ILE A 201 16.70 -7.48 8.92
N LYS A 202 17.27 -8.58 8.43
CA LYS A 202 17.71 -8.69 7.04
C LYS A 202 16.56 -8.40 6.07
N LYS A 203 15.37 -8.93 6.34
CA LYS A 203 14.18 -8.73 5.51
C LYS A 203 13.58 -7.32 5.62
N ALA A 204 13.52 -6.75 6.83
CA ALA A 204 12.75 -5.54 7.10
C ALA A 204 13.59 -4.25 7.14
N ARG A 205 14.90 -4.36 7.31
CA ARG A 205 15.80 -3.23 7.61
C ARG A 205 16.99 -3.13 6.66
N LYS A 206 17.17 -4.09 5.76
CA LYS A 206 18.28 -4.11 4.81
C LYS A 206 17.80 -4.40 3.40
N LYS A 207 18.62 -3.99 2.43
CA LYS A 207 18.51 -4.40 1.03
C LYS A 207 19.87 -4.77 0.46
N THR A 208 19.88 -5.76 -0.42
CA THR A 208 21.01 -5.99 -1.31
C THR A 208 21.03 -4.89 -2.37
N VAL A 209 22.12 -4.14 -2.44
CA VAL A 209 22.37 -3.19 -3.51
C VAL A 209 23.50 -3.70 -4.37
N ARG A 210 23.32 -3.58 -5.68
CA ARG A 210 24.39 -3.79 -6.64
C ARG A 210 24.83 -2.43 -7.15
N LEU A 211 26.11 -2.15 -7.23
CA LEU A 211 26.72 -0.90 -7.69
C LEU A 211 27.58 -1.20 -8.91
N GLN A 212 27.73 -0.25 -9.84
CA GLN A 212 28.55 -0.46 -11.05
C GLN A 212 29.47 0.73 -11.29
N ALA A 213 30.76 0.48 -11.48
CA ALA A 213 31.77 1.46 -11.86
C ALA A 213 31.92 1.47 -13.39
N ARG A 214 31.79 2.65 -13.99
CA ARG A 214 31.98 2.88 -15.43
C ARG A 214 32.92 4.06 -15.68
N ASP A 215 33.70 4.01 -16.75
CA ASP A 215 34.53 5.12 -17.20
C ASP A 215 33.68 6.17 -17.95
N ALA A 216 34.32 7.27 -18.37
CA ALA A 216 33.64 8.35 -19.11
C ALA A 216 33.09 7.91 -20.48
N ALA A 217 33.56 6.78 -21.02
CA ALA A 217 33.07 6.20 -22.27
C ALA A 217 31.96 5.15 -22.02
N GLY A 218 31.59 4.89 -20.76
CA GLY A 218 30.55 3.94 -20.37
C GLY A 218 31.02 2.50 -20.19
N ASN A 219 32.32 2.23 -20.34
CA ASN A 219 32.88 0.88 -20.21
C ASN A 219 33.01 0.49 -18.72
N PRO A 220 32.81 -0.80 -18.38
CA PRO A 220 33.01 -1.26 -17.01
C PRO A 220 34.46 -1.09 -16.56
N VAL A 221 34.66 -0.63 -15.33
CA VAL A 221 35.99 -0.43 -14.75
C VAL A 221 36.29 -1.55 -13.76
N ALA A 222 36.84 -2.65 -14.27
CA ALA A 222 37.24 -3.77 -13.46
C ALA A 222 38.29 -3.36 -12.41
N GLY A 223 38.19 -3.88 -11.19
CA GLY A 223 39.12 -3.56 -10.11
C GLY A 223 38.94 -2.16 -9.50
N ALA A 224 37.89 -1.41 -9.90
CA ALA A 224 37.54 -0.16 -9.23
C ALA A 224 37.18 -0.42 -7.77
N ARG A 225 37.77 0.38 -6.88
CA ARG A 225 37.50 0.35 -5.45
C ARG A 225 36.31 1.24 -5.14
N MET A 226 35.22 0.66 -4.66
CA MET A 226 34.01 1.35 -4.22
C MET A 226 34.03 1.49 -2.71
N HIS A 227 34.33 2.69 -2.22
CA HIS A 227 34.23 3.03 -0.81
C HIS A 227 32.81 3.47 -0.49
N ILE A 228 32.08 2.68 0.29
CA ILE A 228 30.71 2.99 0.71
C ILE A 228 30.78 3.56 2.12
N GLU A 229 30.35 4.79 2.27
CA GLU A 229 30.30 5.50 3.54
C GLU A 229 28.83 5.72 3.92
N HIS A 230 28.43 5.26 5.10
CA HIS A 230 27.10 5.50 5.63
C HIS A 230 26.97 6.95 6.12
N VAL A 231 25.94 7.66 5.65
CA VAL A 231 25.67 9.06 5.98
C VAL A 231 24.60 9.18 7.05
N ARG A 232 23.45 8.51 6.88
CA ARG A 232 22.30 8.64 7.79
C ARG A 232 21.53 7.33 7.89
N ASN A 233 21.17 6.93 9.12
CA ASN A 233 20.33 5.76 9.35
C ASN A 233 18.89 6.02 8.84
N GLY A 234 18.32 5.06 8.12
CA GLY A 234 16.94 5.14 7.61
C GLY A 234 15.87 4.74 8.63
N PHE A 235 16.24 4.06 9.72
CA PHE A 235 15.32 3.73 10.80
C PHE A 235 15.30 4.85 11.88
N PRO A 236 14.13 5.41 12.22
CA PRO A 236 14.00 6.41 13.28
C PRO A 236 14.29 5.84 14.67
N LEU A 237 15.37 6.29 15.29
CA LEU A 237 15.71 6.01 16.69
C LEU A 237 15.91 7.34 17.42
N GLY A 238 15.25 7.46 18.57
CA GLY A 238 15.15 8.71 19.31
C GLY A 238 15.23 8.56 20.81
N SER A 239 15.30 9.71 21.49
CA SER A 239 15.11 9.86 22.92
C SER A 239 14.15 11.03 23.15
N ALA A 240 13.42 11.02 24.26
CA ALA A 240 12.75 12.20 24.77
C ALA A 240 13.80 13.29 25.04
N MET A 241 13.40 14.55 24.81
CA MET A 241 14.23 15.74 24.96
C MET A 241 13.55 16.69 25.94
N SER A 242 14.33 17.19 26.88
CA SER A 242 13.92 18.18 27.89
C SER A 242 14.40 19.58 27.50
N LYS A 243 13.78 20.62 28.08
CA LYS A 243 14.12 22.04 27.84
C LYS A 243 15.59 22.40 28.07
N GLU A 244 16.32 21.64 28.90
CA GLU A 244 17.74 21.87 29.16
C GLU A 244 18.61 21.81 27.88
N ILE A 245 18.08 21.20 26.82
CA ILE A 245 18.71 21.20 25.49
C ILE A 245 18.98 22.62 24.97
N LEU A 246 18.19 23.62 25.37
CA LEU A 246 18.32 24.99 24.90
C LEU A 246 19.54 25.72 25.47
N THR A 247 20.02 25.31 26.65
CA THR A 247 21.02 26.05 27.43
C THR A 247 22.28 25.23 27.73
N ASN A 248 22.26 23.91 27.52
CA ASN A 248 23.39 23.04 27.83
C ASN A 248 24.10 22.52 26.55
N PRO A 249 25.26 23.07 26.15
CA PRO A 249 25.98 22.63 24.96
C PRO A 249 26.49 21.18 25.03
N GLY A 250 26.74 20.66 26.24
CA GLY A 250 27.11 19.25 26.43
C GLY A 250 25.96 18.33 26.04
N TYR A 251 24.76 18.66 26.50
CA TYR A 251 23.54 17.93 26.15
C TYR A 251 23.24 18.01 24.65
N GLN A 252 23.37 19.21 24.05
CA GLN A 252 23.18 19.40 22.62
C GLN A 252 24.08 18.46 21.80
N ARG A 253 25.38 18.42 22.09
CA ARG A 253 26.33 17.55 21.38
C ARG A 253 26.05 16.08 21.62
N TRP A 254 25.78 15.69 22.87
CA TRP A 254 25.50 14.31 23.22
C TRP A 254 24.24 13.79 22.51
N PHE A 255 23.16 14.58 22.51
CA PHE A 255 21.87 14.21 21.93
C PHE A 255 21.92 14.15 20.38
N THR A 256 22.40 15.22 19.74
CA THR A 256 22.39 15.36 18.27
C THR A 256 23.32 14.39 17.54
N SER A 257 24.31 13.83 18.24
CA SER A 257 25.19 12.80 17.69
C SER A 257 24.55 11.41 17.60
N ARG A 258 23.38 11.19 18.21
CA ARG A 258 22.75 9.86 18.35
C ARG A 258 21.40 9.74 17.67
N PHE A 259 20.54 10.74 17.86
CA PHE A 259 19.11 10.59 17.63
C PHE A 259 18.64 11.35 16.40
N THR A 260 17.79 10.71 15.60
CA THR A 260 17.20 11.29 14.38
C THR A 260 15.73 11.71 14.56
N VAL A 261 15.12 11.29 15.66
CA VAL A 261 13.76 11.65 16.07
C VAL A 261 13.73 11.93 17.57
N THR A 262 12.80 12.76 18.02
CA THR A 262 12.59 13.09 19.43
C THR A 262 11.11 13.28 19.71
N THR A 263 10.75 13.22 20.98
CA THR A 263 9.56 13.87 21.51
C THR A 263 9.96 14.80 22.65
N PHE A 264 9.12 15.76 23.01
CA PHE A 264 9.40 16.65 24.15
C PHE A 264 8.77 16.05 25.39
N GLU A 265 9.55 15.92 26.46
CA GLU A 265 9.15 15.20 27.65
C GLU A 265 7.91 15.80 28.31
N ASN A 266 7.88 17.14 28.41
CA ASN A 266 6.81 17.86 29.09
C ASN A 266 6.34 19.10 28.32
N GLU A 267 7.17 19.67 27.47
CA GLU A 267 7.08 21.05 27.03
C GLU A 267 5.91 21.33 26.07
N MET A 268 5.31 20.29 25.48
CA MET A 268 4.11 20.38 24.64
C MET A 268 2.82 19.99 25.36
N LYS A 269 2.88 19.40 26.56
CA LYS A 269 1.70 18.97 27.33
C LYS A 269 0.85 20.17 27.76
N TRP A 270 -0.45 19.94 27.95
CA TRP A 270 -1.40 21.04 28.20
C TRP A 270 -1.07 21.80 29.49
N TYR A 271 -0.69 21.10 30.56
CA TYR A 271 -0.30 21.76 31.81
C TYR A 271 0.96 22.63 31.69
N SER A 272 1.86 22.33 30.76
CA SER A 272 3.08 23.12 30.53
C SER A 272 2.81 24.39 29.74
N THR A 273 1.85 24.32 28.81
CA THR A 273 1.59 25.38 27.84
C THR A 273 0.38 26.25 28.21
N GLU A 274 -0.49 25.82 29.12
CA GLU A 274 -1.62 26.61 29.65
C GLU A 274 -1.92 26.27 31.12
N ALA A 275 -0.93 26.45 32.00
CA ALA A 275 -1.10 26.20 33.44
C ALA A 275 -2.22 27.04 34.07
N ILE A 276 -2.40 28.28 33.58
CA ILE A 276 -3.45 29.22 33.99
C ILE A 276 -4.39 29.43 32.79
N PRO A 277 -5.73 29.32 32.96
CA PRO A 277 -6.65 29.38 31.84
C PRO A 277 -6.52 30.69 31.07
N GLY A 278 -6.39 30.60 29.74
CA GLY A 278 -6.24 31.76 28.87
C GLY A 278 -4.82 32.32 28.76
N ARG A 279 -3.85 31.83 29.56
CA ARG A 279 -2.45 32.26 29.50
C ARG A 279 -1.60 31.16 28.87
N GLU A 280 -1.58 31.14 27.54
CA GLU A 280 -0.78 30.19 26.77
C GLU A 280 0.68 30.64 26.64
N ASP A 281 1.64 29.75 26.91
CA ASP A 281 3.08 29.97 26.69
C ASP A 281 3.69 28.78 25.92
N TYR A 282 4.09 29.05 24.68
CA TYR A 282 4.75 28.09 23.79
C TYR A 282 6.22 28.43 23.54
N SER A 283 6.80 29.39 24.28
CA SER A 283 8.15 29.89 24.02
C SER A 283 9.22 28.80 24.07
N VAL A 284 9.12 27.89 25.04
CA VAL A 284 10.02 26.75 25.22
C VAL A 284 9.87 25.70 24.12
N PRO A 285 8.68 25.08 23.88
CA PRO A 285 8.54 24.10 22.80
C PRO A 285 8.84 24.69 21.42
N ASP A 286 8.56 25.98 21.17
CA ASP A 286 8.95 26.65 19.92
C ASP A 286 10.47 26.72 19.75
N ALA A 287 11.20 27.01 20.82
CA ALA A 287 12.66 27.04 20.79
C ALA A 287 13.27 25.65 20.60
N MET A 288 12.70 24.63 21.26
CA MET A 288 13.15 23.25 21.12
C MET A 288 12.86 22.71 19.71
N LEU A 289 11.71 23.05 19.12
CA LEU A 289 11.38 22.67 17.75
C LEU A 289 12.34 23.31 16.74
N ARG A 290 12.73 24.58 16.93
CA ARG A 290 13.78 25.21 16.14
C ARG A 290 15.12 24.50 16.29
N PHE A 291 15.50 24.13 17.51
CA PHE A 291 16.74 23.37 17.78
C PHE A 291 16.72 22.00 17.09
N ALA A 292 15.63 21.24 17.21
CA ALA A 292 15.48 19.94 16.57
C ALA A 292 15.58 20.07 15.05
N LYS A 293 14.86 21.05 14.47
CA LYS A 293 14.89 21.35 13.03
C LYS A 293 16.30 21.73 12.54
N SER A 294 17.05 22.53 13.29
CA SER A 294 18.41 22.93 12.88
C SER A 294 19.42 21.77 12.88
N HIS A 295 19.09 20.65 13.54
CA HIS A 295 19.91 19.44 13.59
C HIS A 295 19.30 18.27 12.79
N GLY A 296 18.23 18.51 12.02
CA GLY A 296 17.59 17.47 11.22
C GLY A 296 16.87 16.39 12.04
N ILE A 297 16.50 16.70 13.28
CA ILE A 297 15.81 15.79 14.19
C ILE A 297 14.30 16.00 14.04
N ALA A 298 13.59 14.93 13.66
CA ALA A 298 12.13 14.94 13.55
C ALA A 298 11.46 14.96 14.93
N VAL A 299 10.30 15.60 15.07
CA VAL A 299 9.59 15.71 16.36
C VAL A 299 8.25 14.99 16.30
N ARG A 300 7.96 14.12 17.29
CA ARG A 300 6.59 13.65 17.59
C ARG A 300 5.94 14.61 18.59
N GLY A 301 4.78 15.16 18.24
CA GLY A 301 4.02 16.06 19.09
C GLY A 301 3.31 15.30 20.21
N HIS A 302 3.82 15.45 21.43
CA HIS A 302 3.32 14.77 22.62
C HIS A 302 2.96 15.80 23.72
N ASN A 303 1.70 15.97 24.07
CA ASN A 303 0.48 15.43 23.44
C ASN A 303 -0.58 16.54 23.33
N ILE A 304 -1.64 16.30 22.55
CA ILE A 304 -2.75 17.25 22.45
C ILE A 304 -3.58 17.18 23.74
N PHE A 305 -4.03 15.96 24.06
CA PHE A 305 -4.77 15.62 25.26
C PHE A 305 -4.17 14.39 25.94
N TRP A 306 -4.21 14.37 27.27
CA TRP A 306 -3.88 13.23 28.10
C TRP A 306 -5.12 12.87 28.89
N ASP A 307 -5.59 11.62 28.83
CA ASP A 307 -6.89 11.24 29.40
C ASP A 307 -6.84 10.92 30.90
N ASP A 308 -5.65 10.81 31.51
CA ASP A 308 -5.51 10.62 32.96
C ASP A 308 -6.05 11.86 33.73
N PRO A 309 -7.07 11.69 34.59
CA PRO A 309 -7.55 12.76 35.45
C PRO A 309 -6.44 13.38 36.31
N SER A 310 -5.43 12.62 36.74
CA SER A 310 -4.36 13.10 37.63
C SER A 310 -3.58 14.25 36.99
N THR A 311 -3.41 14.22 35.67
CA THR A 311 -2.59 15.15 34.88
C THR A 311 -3.33 16.43 34.49
N GLN A 312 -4.66 16.46 34.65
CA GLN A 312 -5.47 17.65 34.36
C GLN A 312 -5.24 18.75 35.41
N MET A 313 -5.11 19.99 34.94
CA MET A 313 -5.00 21.17 35.81
C MET A 313 -6.27 21.35 36.65
N GLY A 314 -6.12 21.89 37.86
CA GLY A 314 -7.25 22.09 38.78
C GLY A 314 -8.41 22.91 38.18
N TRP A 315 -8.10 23.87 37.30
CA TRP A 315 -9.11 24.65 36.60
C TRP A 315 -9.85 23.85 35.52
N VAL A 316 -9.19 22.92 34.81
CA VAL A 316 -9.82 22.03 33.81
C VAL A 316 -10.76 21.04 34.50
N LYS A 317 -10.31 20.45 35.61
CA LYS A 317 -11.12 19.53 36.45
C LYS A 317 -12.43 20.16 36.93
N ALA A 318 -12.42 21.47 37.20
CA ALA A 318 -13.55 22.22 37.73
C ALA A 318 -14.56 22.69 36.66
N LEU A 319 -14.27 22.53 35.37
CA LEU A 319 -15.16 22.99 34.30
C LEU A 319 -16.44 22.14 34.20
N SER A 320 -17.56 22.80 33.91
CA SER A 320 -18.77 22.11 33.44
C SER A 320 -18.55 21.50 32.05
N GLY A 321 -19.41 20.57 31.61
CA GLY A 321 -19.25 19.92 30.30
C GLY A 321 -19.17 20.90 29.12
N GLU A 322 -19.98 21.97 29.11
CA GLU A 322 -19.93 22.97 28.04
C GLU A 322 -18.66 23.84 28.10
N GLN A 323 -18.23 24.20 29.31
CA GLN A 323 -16.97 24.94 29.50
C GLN A 323 -15.76 24.10 29.10
N LEU A 324 -15.76 22.81 29.45
CA LEU A 324 -14.72 21.86 29.08
C LEU A 324 -14.66 21.69 27.56
N ARG A 325 -15.83 21.58 26.89
CA ARG A 325 -15.89 21.48 25.42
C ARG A 325 -15.25 22.69 24.74
N ARG A 326 -15.53 23.91 25.23
CA ARG A 326 -14.88 25.13 24.73
C ARG A 326 -13.37 25.13 24.99
N ALA A 327 -12.94 24.66 26.17
CA ALA A 327 -11.52 24.58 26.52
C ALA A 327 -10.78 23.58 25.63
N THR A 328 -11.34 22.39 25.37
CA THR A 328 -10.75 21.39 24.48
C THR A 328 -10.73 21.86 23.03
N GLU A 329 -11.79 22.51 22.54
CA GLU A 329 -11.82 23.12 21.20
C GLU A 329 -10.74 24.20 21.04
N LYS A 330 -10.53 25.02 22.07
CA LYS A 330 -9.46 26.02 22.08
C LYS A 330 -8.08 25.37 22.12
N ARG A 331 -7.88 24.35 22.96
CA ARG A 331 -6.62 23.62 23.11
C ARG A 331 -6.16 23.00 21.80
N ILE A 332 -7.00 22.17 21.18
CA ILE A 332 -6.65 21.49 19.92
C ILE A 332 -6.36 22.51 18.82
N LYS A 333 -7.14 23.60 18.75
CA LYS A 333 -6.91 24.67 17.78
C LYS A 333 -5.57 25.37 18.02
N SER A 334 -5.27 25.72 19.27
CA SER A 334 -4.06 26.46 19.64
C SER A 334 -2.79 25.67 19.32
N VAL A 335 -2.69 24.43 19.83
CA VAL A 335 -1.47 23.62 19.68
C VAL A 335 -1.26 23.20 18.22
N MET A 336 -2.32 22.77 17.52
CA MET A 336 -2.15 22.25 16.16
C MET A 336 -2.00 23.33 15.10
N SER A 337 -2.68 24.48 15.21
CA SER A 337 -2.43 25.59 14.27
C SER A 337 -0.99 26.11 14.35
N ARG A 338 -0.33 25.94 15.49
CA ARG A 338 1.08 26.33 15.69
C ARG A 338 2.05 25.33 15.09
N TYR A 339 1.80 24.03 15.24
CA TYR A 339 2.78 22.98 14.95
C TYR A 339 2.44 22.08 13.75
N SER A 340 1.29 22.28 13.10
CA SER A 340 0.91 21.56 11.87
C SER A 340 2.01 21.67 10.80
N GLY A 341 2.35 20.52 10.20
CA GLY A 341 3.43 20.41 9.22
C GLY A 341 4.86 20.52 9.78
N GLN A 342 5.03 20.59 11.11
CA GLN A 342 6.35 20.64 11.76
C GLN A 342 6.65 19.39 12.62
N VAL A 343 5.67 18.52 12.82
CA VAL A 343 5.82 17.24 13.53
C VAL A 343 5.49 16.07 12.61
N ILE A 344 6.06 14.90 12.89
CA ILE A 344 5.83 13.68 12.09
C ILE A 344 4.62 12.87 12.57
N ALA A 345 4.18 13.10 13.80
CA ALA A 345 3.06 12.42 14.44
C ALA A 345 2.51 13.29 15.58
N TRP A 346 1.24 13.08 15.89
CA TRP A 346 0.55 13.61 17.06
C TRP A 346 0.08 12.45 17.93
N ASP A 347 0.45 12.47 19.21
CA ASP A 347 -0.27 11.70 20.23
C ASP A 347 -1.54 12.51 20.56
N VAL A 348 -2.65 12.12 19.93
CA VAL A 348 -3.87 12.93 19.92
C VAL A 348 -4.59 12.84 21.27
N VAL A 349 -4.75 11.61 21.76
CA VAL A 349 -5.24 11.33 23.11
C VAL A 349 -4.33 10.26 23.71
N ASN A 350 -3.61 10.62 24.76
CA ASN A 350 -2.76 9.72 25.54
C ASN A 350 -3.62 8.91 26.51
N GLU A 351 -3.41 7.59 26.57
CA GLU A 351 -3.89 6.68 27.62
C GLU A 351 -5.41 6.51 27.74
N ASN A 352 -6.12 6.57 26.61
CA ASN A 352 -7.58 6.51 26.56
C ASN A 352 -8.17 5.09 26.53
N LEU A 353 -7.37 4.05 26.83
CA LEU A 353 -7.88 2.74 27.26
C LEU A 353 -7.89 2.62 28.78
N HIS A 354 -6.88 3.17 29.47
CA HIS A 354 -6.81 3.15 30.94
C HIS A 354 -7.68 4.21 31.59
N PHE A 355 -7.82 5.36 30.94
CA PHE A 355 -8.57 6.49 31.46
C PHE A 355 -9.63 6.96 30.47
N ASP A 356 -10.61 7.71 30.96
CA ASP A 356 -11.76 8.17 30.21
C ASP A 356 -12.17 9.61 30.58
N PHE A 357 -11.25 10.46 31.04
CA PHE A 357 -11.58 11.81 31.53
C PHE A 357 -12.43 12.61 30.53
N PHE A 358 -12.10 12.57 29.24
CA PHE A 358 -12.87 13.28 28.21
C PHE A 358 -14.13 12.51 27.79
N GLU A 359 -14.05 11.20 27.59
CA GLU A 359 -15.21 10.39 27.16
C GLU A 359 -16.28 10.28 28.24
N GLY A 360 -15.90 10.18 29.51
CA GLY A 360 -16.82 10.20 30.65
C GLY A 360 -17.53 11.55 30.82
N ARG A 361 -17.01 12.64 30.23
CA ARG A 361 -17.60 13.99 30.28
C ARG A 361 -18.38 14.38 29.04
N PHE A 362 -18.03 13.85 27.88
CA PHE A 362 -18.61 14.21 26.57
C PHE A 362 -19.39 13.08 25.90
N GLY A 363 -19.21 11.84 26.34
CA GLY A 363 -19.66 10.63 25.66
C GLY A 363 -18.53 9.92 24.92
N TRP A 364 -18.76 8.64 24.60
CA TRP A 364 -17.77 7.72 24.01
C TRP A 364 -17.15 8.20 22.68
N GLU A 365 -17.81 9.09 21.94
CA GLU A 365 -17.34 9.59 20.64
C GLU A 365 -16.24 10.66 20.76
N ALA A 366 -15.95 11.15 21.97
CA ALA A 366 -15.09 12.31 22.18
C ALA A 366 -13.68 12.12 21.60
N SER A 367 -13.03 10.99 21.91
CA SER A 367 -11.70 10.68 21.33
C SER A 367 -11.78 10.69 19.82
N ALA A 368 -12.74 9.99 19.22
CA ALA A 368 -12.84 9.91 17.77
C ALA A 368 -13.06 11.27 17.09
N ALA A 369 -13.83 12.16 17.73
CA ALA A 369 -14.02 13.54 17.28
C ALA A 369 -12.75 14.38 17.37
N PHE A 370 -11.89 14.17 18.38
CA PHE A 370 -10.58 14.82 18.48
C PHE A 370 -9.66 14.38 17.34
N TYR A 371 -9.61 13.09 17.01
CA TYR A 371 -8.82 12.60 15.87
C TYR A 371 -9.28 13.19 14.55
N ARG A 372 -10.60 13.33 14.35
CA ARG A 372 -11.16 14.00 13.18
C ARG A 372 -10.70 15.43 13.08
N LYS A 373 -10.77 16.15 14.20
CA LYS A 373 -10.33 17.54 14.22
C LYS A 373 -8.82 17.65 14.00
N ALA A 374 -8.05 16.74 14.58
CA ALA A 374 -6.61 16.72 14.47
C ALA A 374 -6.15 16.48 13.02
N HIS A 375 -6.67 15.43 12.38
CA HIS A 375 -6.34 15.14 10.99
C HIS A 375 -6.80 16.25 10.02
N GLN A 376 -7.94 16.89 10.27
CA GLN A 376 -8.37 18.06 9.48
C GLN A 376 -7.42 19.25 9.58
N MET A 377 -6.68 19.36 10.69
CA MET A 377 -5.74 20.46 10.94
C MET A 377 -4.31 20.14 10.49
N ASP A 378 -3.94 18.86 10.53
CA ASP A 378 -2.63 18.37 10.11
C ASP A 378 -2.79 17.02 9.41
N GLY A 379 -3.11 17.07 8.11
CA GLY A 379 -3.28 15.87 7.29
C GLY A 379 -1.98 15.12 6.99
N GLY A 380 -0.83 15.78 7.18
CA GLY A 380 0.50 15.25 6.88
C GLY A 380 1.10 14.40 8.01
N ALA A 381 0.70 14.63 9.27
CA ALA A 381 1.19 13.88 10.42
C ALA A 381 0.39 12.59 10.68
N LEU A 382 1.03 11.61 11.35
CA LEU A 382 0.33 10.44 11.88
C LEU A 382 -0.54 10.81 13.09
N MET A 383 -1.78 10.33 13.13
CA MET A 383 -2.67 10.44 14.28
C MET A 383 -2.52 9.20 15.15
N SER A 384 -1.72 9.30 16.21
CA SER A 384 -1.35 8.18 17.08
C SER A 384 -2.27 8.09 18.30
N MET A 385 -2.78 6.88 18.54
CA MET A 385 -3.22 6.46 19.87
C MET A 385 -1.98 6.01 20.63
N ASN A 386 -1.79 6.47 21.86
CA ASN A 386 -0.57 6.23 22.63
C ASN A 386 -0.94 5.66 23.99
N GLU A 387 -0.40 4.49 24.35
CA GLU A 387 -0.84 3.72 25.51
C GLU A 387 0.30 2.90 26.15
N PHE A 388 0.28 2.79 27.48
CA PHE A 388 1.22 1.98 28.27
C PHE A 388 0.69 0.56 28.55
N ASN A 389 1.56 -0.29 29.11
CA ASN A 389 1.29 -1.69 29.49
C ASN A 389 0.92 -2.66 28.35
N THR A 390 0.85 -2.19 27.11
CA THR A 390 0.52 -2.98 25.91
C THR A 390 1.51 -4.12 25.64
N LEU A 391 2.80 -3.91 25.91
CA LEU A 391 3.91 -4.85 25.70
C LEU A 391 4.55 -5.33 27.01
N GLU A 392 4.35 -4.56 28.08
CA GLU A 392 5.07 -4.64 29.34
C GLU A 392 4.37 -5.58 30.31
N GLN A 393 3.03 -5.56 30.32
CA GLN A 393 2.20 -6.25 31.31
C GLN A 393 1.17 -7.14 30.62
N PRO A 394 1.51 -8.40 30.26
CA PRO A 394 0.53 -9.36 29.72
C PRO A 394 -0.64 -9.68 30.68
N GLY A 395 -0.54 -9.26 31.95
CA GLY A 395 -1.59 -9.39 32.95
C GLY A 395 -2.59 -8.23 32.97
N ASP A 396 -2.32 -7.12 32.28
CA ASP A 396 -3.21 -5.97 32.23
C ASP A 396 -4.32 -6.20 31.21
N LEU A 397 -5.51 -6.49 31.73
CA LEU A 397 -6.67 -6.81 30.89
C LEU A 397 -7.29 -5.57 30.23
N THR A 398 -6.87 -4.36 30.61
CA THR A 398 -7.38 -3.10 30.05
C THR A 398 -6.87 -2.89 28.63
N VAL A 399 -5.62 -3.27 28.38
CA VAL A 399 -4.87 -2.95 27.14
C VAL A 399 -4.47 -4.18 26.35
N LEU A 400 -5.29 -5.24 26.41
CA LEU A 400 -5.11 -6.40 25.53
C LEU A 400 -5.01 -5.94 24.06
N PRO A 401 -4.13 -6.53 23.23
CA PRO A 401 -3.96 -6.10 21.84
C PRO A 401 -5.27 -5.99 21.06
N GLY A 402 -6.22 -6.92 21.26
CA GLY A 402 -7.54 -6.87 20.64
C GLY A 402 -8.40 -5.67 21.06
N LYS A 403 -8.29 -5.20 22.31
CA LYS A 403 -9.00 -4.01 22.81
C LYS A 403 -8.42 -2.72 22.24
N TYR A 404 -7.10 -2.65 22.16
CA TYR A 404 -6.42 -1.55 21.50
C TYR A 404 -6.86 -1.42 20.03
N LEU A 405 -6.83 -2.53 19.28
CA LEU A 405 -7.29 -2.54 17.89
C LEU A 405 -8.76 -2.12 17.76
N ARG A 406 -9.63 -2.60 18.66
CA ARG A 406 -11.05 -2.21 18.70
C ARG A 406 -11.21 -0.70 18.85
N LYS A 407 -10.50 -0.09 19.79
CA LYS A 407 -10.54 1.36 20.04
C LYS A 407 -9.99 2.13 18.83
N LEU A 408 -8.88 1.70 18.27
CA LEU A 408 -8.29 2.29 17.07
C LEU A 408 -9.24 2.26 15.88
N TRP A 409 -9.92 1.13 15.64
CA TRP A 409 -10.91 1.01 14.56
C TRP A 409 -12.19 1.77 14.83
N GLN A 410 -12.63 1.85 16.08
CA GLN A 410 -13.75 2.71 16.47
C GLN A 410 -13.44 4.18 16.13
N ILE A 411 -12.24 4.65 16.47
CA ILE A 411 -11.76 5.99 16.12
C ILE A 411 -11.71 6.14 14.59
N LYS A 412 -11.12 5.18 13.87
CA LYS A 412 -10.99 5.23 12.40
C LYS A 412 -12.35 5.22 11.69
N ALA A 413 -13.31 4.44 12.17
CA ALA A 413 -14.64 4.30 11.58
C ALA A 413 -15.54 5.54 11.81
N PHE A 414 -15.17 6.42 12.73
CA PHE A 414 -15.93 7.63 13.03
C PHE A 414 -16.03 8.57 11.81
N PRO A 415 -17.22 9.13 11.50
CA PRO A 415 -17.43 9.95 10.32
C PRO A 415 -16.47 11.14 10.20
N GLY A 416 -15.64 11.13 9.16
CA GLY A 416 -14.63 12.14 8.88
C GLY A 416 -13.18 11.72 9.17
N ASN A 417 -12.96 10.56 9.81
CA ASN A 417 -11.63 9.94 9.93
C ASN A 417 -11.35 9.05 8.72
N GLY A 418 -12.02 7.89 8.64
CA GLY A 418 -11.96 6.96 7.51
C GLY A 418 -10.54 6.64 7.05
N ASN A 419 -10.35 6.51 5.74
CA ASN A 419 -9.03 6.31 5.14
C ASN A 419 -8.22 7.61 4.97
N ALA A 420 -8.83 8.77 5.19
CA ALA A 420 -8.13 10.05 5.11
C ALA A 420 -7.21 10.24 6.32
N ALA A 421 -7.68 9.88 7.52
CA ALA A 421 -6.88 9.93 8.73
C ALA A 421 -5.73 8.90 8.69
N ARG A 422 -4.50 9.41 8.69
CA ARG A 422 -3.28 8.60 8.77
C ARG A 422 -3.09 8.06 10.18
N MET A 423 -3.79 6.98 10.52
CA MET A 423 -3.75 6.38 11.85
C MET A 423 -2.38 5.79 12.17
N GLY A 424 -1.94 5.93 13.43
CA GLY A 424 -0.72 5.32 13.98
C GLY A 424 -0.99 4.58 15.29
N ILE A 425 -0.10 3.63 15.60
CA ILE A 425 -0.08 2.89 16.88
C ILE A 425 1.12 3.39 17.69
N GLY A 426 0.89 3.95 18.85
CA GLY A 426 1.90 4.38 19.81
C GLY A 426 1.86 3.49 21.03
N LEU A 427 2.98 2.87 21.36
CA LEU A 427 3.14 1.98 22.50
C LEU A 427 4.26 2.55 23.37
N GLU A 428 3.93 2.96 24.59
CA GLU A 428 4.85 3.73 25.45
C GLU A 428 6.09 2.90 25.79
N GLY A 429 5.92 1.71 26.40
CA GLY A 429 7.04 0.81 26.66
C GLY A 429 7.74 1.08 28.00
N HIS A 430 6.97 1.33 29.06
CA HIS A 430 7.49 1.55 30.42
C HIS A 430 7.71 0.22 31.17
N PHE A 431 8.87 -0.41 30.99
CA PHE A 431 9.14 -1.75 31.53
C PHE A 431 9.57 -1.70 33.00
N SER A 432 8.66 -2.03 33.91
CA SER A 432 8.93 -2.10 35.36
C SER A 432 9.45 -3.45 35.87
N ALA A 433 9.41 -4.49 35.03
CA ALA A 433 9.80 -5.86 35.35
C ALA A 433 10.69 -6.46 34.27
N GLN A 434 11.12 -7.73 34.45
CA GLN A 434 11.81 -8.47 33.41
C GLN A 434 10.94 -8.55 32.14
N PRO A 435 11.45 -8.15 30.97
CA PRO A 435 10.66 -8.13 29.74
C PRO A 435 10.30 -9.54 29.29
N ASN A 436 9.03 -9.74 28.93
CA ASN A 436 8.56 -10.98 28.35
C ASN A 436 8.69 -10.93 26.83
N ILE A 437 9.88 -11.31 26.31
CA ILE A 437 10.23 -11.17 24.90
C ILE A 437 9.24 -11.87 23.93
N PRO A 438 8.80 -13.12 24.17
CA PRO A 438 7.78 -13.74 23.33
C PRO A 438 6.43 -13.01 23.33
N TYR A 439 6.02 -12.47 24.48
CA TYR A 439 4.79 -11.67 24.55
C TYR A 439 4.90 -10.35 23.76
N ILE A 440 6.04 -9.65 23.84
CA ILE A 440 6.28 -8.44 23.04
C ILE A 440 6.07 -8.73 21.56
N ARG A 441 6.68 -9.81 21.03
CA ARG A 441 6.49 -10.20 19.62
C ARG A 441 5.03 -10.52 19.30
N ALA A 442 4.37 -11.32 20.12
CA ALA A 442 2.98 -11.71 19.90
C ALA A 442 1.99 -10.54 19.93
N ALA A 443 2.21 -9.57 20.83
CA ALA A 443 1.43 -8.35 20.89
C ALA A 443 1.63 -7.52 19.61
N LEU A 444 2.88 -7.35 19.16
CA LEU A 444 3.19 -6.65 17.90
C LEU A 444 2.58 -7.35 16.67
N ASP A 445 2.62 -8.68 16.59
CA ASP A 445 1.99 -9.46 15.51
C ASP A 445 0.48 -9.21 15.42
N THR A 446 -0.17 -9.11 16.58
CA THR A 446 -1.60 -8.83 16.68
C THR A 446 -1.88 -7.38 16.29
N MET A 447 -1.15 -6.41 16.85
CA MET A 447 -1.31 -4.99 16.51
C MET A 447 -1.04 -4.69 15.03
N ALA A 448 -0.16 -5.46 14.38
CA ALA A 448 0.14 -5.33 12.96
C ALA A 448 -1.07 -5.55 12.04
N GLN A 449 -2.11 -6.25 12.51
CA GLN A 449 -3.37 -6.45 11.78
C GLN A 449 -4.11 -5.13 11.49
N ALA A 450 -3.79 -4.04 12.21
CA ALA A 450 -4.35 -2.72 11.91
C ALA A 450 -3.91 -2.14 10.56
N ASN A 451 -2.80 -2.66 10.00
CA ASN A 451 -2.09 -2.07 8.87
C ASN A 451 -1.78 -0.56 9.08
N ALA A 452 -1.38 -0.22 10.31
CA ALA A 452 -0.97 1.12 10.72
C ALA A 452 0.47 1.06 11.25
N PRO A 453 1.29 2.10 11.04
CA PRO A 453 2.66 2.13 11.54
C PRO A 453 2.70 2.07 13.07
N ILE A 454 3.47 1.12 13.62
CA ILE A 454 3.72 1.00 15.06
C ILE A 454 4.96 1.80 15.44
N TRP A 455 4.84 2.62 16.47
CA TRP A 455 5.90 3.37 17.11
C TRP A 455 6.01 2.99 18.57
N LEU A 456 7.24 2.73 19.00
CA LEU A 456 7.57 2.64 20.41
C LEU A 456 7.92 4.05 20.84
N THR A 457 7.15 4.63 21.74
CA THR A 457 7.12 6.09 21.92
C THR A 457 7.89 6.55 23.15
N GLU A 458 8.03 5.70 24.17
CA GLU A 458 8.49 6.12 25.51
C GLU A 458 9.29 5.00 26.22
N ILE A 459 10.13 4.25 25.51
CA ILE A 459 10.79 3.07 26.12
C ILE A 459 11.70 3.49 27.29
N ASP A 460 11.42 2.95 28.46
CA ASP A 460 12.34 2.94 29.59
C ASP A 460 12.27 1.60 30.35
N VAL A 461 13.27 1.38 31.21
CA VAL A 461 13.37 0.16 32.01
C VAL A 461 13.66 0.57 33.43
N ALA A 462 12.93 0.01 34.40
CA ALA A 462 13.13 0.29 35.81
C ALA A 462 14.58 0.03 36.27
N PRO A 463 15.10 0.83 37.22
CA PRO A 463 16.47 0.68 37.70
C PRO A 463 16.68 -0.66 38.40
N GLY A 464 17.80 -1.31 38.09
CA GLY A 464 18.17 -2.61 38.65
C GLY A 464 19.48 -3.13 38.05
N PRO A 465 20.05 -4.21 38.60
CA PRO A 465 21.33 -4.76 38.13
C PRO A 465 21.30 -5.21 36.66
N ASP A 466 20.13 -5.56 36.14
CA ASP A 466 19.91 -6.02 34.77
C ASP A 466 19.29 -4.95 33.83
N GLN A 467 19.16 -3.69 34.27
CA GLN A 467 18.48 -2.64 33.49
C GLN A 467 19.00 -2.54 32.04
N ALA A 468 20.33 -2.50 31.86
CA ALA A 468 20.95 -2.44 30.54
C ALA A 468 20.71 -3.71 29.70
N ARG A 469 20.75 -4.89 30.33
CA ARG A 469 20.49 -6.18 29.65
C ARG A 469 19.05 -6.25 29.16
N HIS A 470 18.09 -5.85 29.99
CA HIS A 470 16.68 -5.82 29.62
C HIS A 470 16.41 -4.81 28.50
N LEU A 471 17.00 -3.61 28.57
CA LEU A 471 16.93 -2.63 27.49
C LEU A 471 17.41 -3.21 26.16
N GLU A 472 18.56 -3.89 26.15
CA GLU A 472 19.07 -4.52 24.93
C GLU A 472 18.10 -5.56 24.36
N GLN A 473 17.52 -6.41 25.21
CA GLN A 473 16.57 -7.44 24.77
C GLN A 473 15.30 -6.82 24.17
N ILE A 474 14.75 -5.78 24.80
CA ILE A 474 13.57 -5.06 24.31
C ILE A 474 13.87 -4.43 22.96
N LEU A 475 14.96 -3.65 22.86
CA LEU A 475 15.31 -2.92 21.65
C LEU A 475 15.58 -3.84 20.46
N ARG A 476 16.22 -4.98 20.66
CA ARG A 476 16.41 -6.00 19.61
C ARG A 476 15.09 -6.58 19.14
N GLU A 477 14.18 -6.89 20.05
CA GLU A 477 12.87 -7.45 19.71
C GLU A 477 12.04 -6.47 18.87
N VAL A 478 11.89 -5.22 19.34
CA VAL A 478 11.05 -4.23 18.66
C VAL A 478 11.68 -3.76 17.33
N TYR A 479 13.01 -3.66 17.24
CA TYR A 479 13.68 -3.26 16.00
C TYR A 479 13.54 -4.33 14.91
N ALA A 480 13.61 -5.61 15.28
CA ALA A 480 13.49 -6.73 14.35
C ALA A 480 12.08 -6.87 13.77
N HIS A 481 11.04 -6.45 14.49
CA HIS A 481 9.66 -6.62 14.06
C HIS A 481 9.29 -5.72 12.85
N PRO A 482 8.79 -6.27 11.73
CA PRO A 482 8.60 -5.51 10.49
C PRO A 482 7.55 -4.39 10.56
N ALA A 483 6.54 -4.53 11.43
CA ALA A 483 5.50 -3.51 11.61
C ALA A 483 5.95 -2.30 12.45
N VAL A 484 7.13 -2.35 13.09
CA VAL A 484 7.67 -1.23 13.85
C VAL A 484 8.37 -0.25 12.90
N HIS A 485 8.05 1.03 13.02
CA HIS A 485 8.51 2.10 12.14
C HIS A 485 9.40 3.13 12.84
N GLY A 486 9.46 3.12 14.17
CA GLY A 486 10.38 3.97 14.92
C GLY A 486 10.35 3.68 16.42
N ILE A 487 11.42 4.10 17.08
CA ILE A 487 11.61 3.92 18.53
C ILE A 487 12.05 5.25 19.14
N ILE A 488 11.43 5.63 20.25
CA ILE A 488 11.85 6.72 21.12
C ILE A 488 12.01 6.17 22.54
N LEU A 489 13.14 6.49 23.16
CA LEU A 489 13.45 6.16 24.55
C LEU A 489 12.98 7.28 25.49
N TRP A 490 12.36 6.97 26.62
CA TRP A 490 11.94 7.98 27.60
C TRP A 490 13.06 8.34 28.58
N THR A 491 14.11 8.96 28.03
CA THR A 491 15.39 9.16 28.73
C THR A 491 15.86 10.63 28.72
N ALA A 492 14.91 11.56 28.80
CA ALA A 492 15.22 12.99 28.84
C ALA A 492 16.15 13.31 30.03
N TRP A 493 17.21 14.07 29.77
CA TRP A 493 18.20 14.40 30.79
C TRP A 493 17.83 15.68 31.56
N HIS A 494 17.93 15.64 32.88
CA HIS A 494 17.96 16.84 33.73
C HIS A 494 19.12 16.77 34.74
N PRO A 495 19.59 17.91 35.27
CA PRO A 495 20.67 17.93 36.26
C PRO A 495 20.35 17.13 37.54
N GLN A 496 19.06 16.98 37.87
CA GLN A 496 18.57 16.25 39.05
C GLN A 496 18.38 14.74 38.81
N GLY A 497 18.52 14.28 37.56
CA GLY A 497 18.23 12.91 37.15
C GLY A 497 17.19 12.84 36.03
N CYS A 498 16.88 11.63 35.60
CA CYS A 498 15.87 11.33 34.59
C CYS A 498 14.67 10.65 35.25
N TYR A 499 13.54 10.53 34.54
CA TYR A 499 12.32 9.92 35.08
C TYR A 499 12.54 8.49 35.64
N VAL A 500 12.87 7.53 34.77
CA VAL A 500 13.09 6.11 35.15
C VAL A 500 14.48 5.64 34.77
N MET A 501 14.98 6.06 33.61
CA MET A 501 16.24 5.59 33.05
C MET A 501 17.05 6.76 32.46
N CYS A 502 18.32 6.86 32.87
CA CYS A 502 19.27 7.78 32.26
C CYS A 502 20.20 7.03 31.31
N LEU A 503 20.48 7.62 30.15
CA LEU A 503 21.53 7.11 29.26
C LEU A 503 22.92 7.66 29.62
N THR A 504 22.98 8.76 30.35
CA THR A 504 24.23 9.46 30.67
C THR A 504 24.19 10.12 32.04
N ASP A 505 25.37 10.34 32.63
CA ASP A 505 25.55 11.18 33.82
C ASP A 505 25.55 12.69 33.49
N ASN A 506 25.69 13.53 34.52
CA ASN A 506 25.72 15.01 34.39
C ASN A 506 26.94 15.57 33.64
N ASN A 507 27.96 14.75 33.36
CA ASN A 507 29.12 15.11 32.55
C ASN A 507 28.99 14.61 31.11
N PHE A 508 27.83 14.10 30.72
CA PHE A 508 27.57 13.48 29.41
C PHE A 508 28.45 12.25 29.13
N LYS A 509 28.84 11.53 30.19
CA LYS A 509 29.44 10.20 30.10
C LYS A 509 28.35 9.14 30.20
N ASN A 510 28.34 8.22 29.23
CA ASN A 510 27.36 7.15 29.20
C ASN A 510 27.32 6.33 30.49
N LEU A 511 26.09 5.97 30.87
CA LEU A 511 25.79 4.91 31.81
C LEU A 511 25.65 3.59 31.03
N PRO A 512 25.59 2.41 31.71
CA PRO A 512 25.45 1.13 31.03
C PRO A 512 24.28 1.06 30.03
N ALA A 513 23.16 1.74 30.29
CA ALA A 513 22.05 1.84 29.35
C ALA A 513 22.42 2.66 28.10
N GLY A 514 23.19 3.75 28.25
CA GLY A 514 23.73 4.53 27.13
C GLY A 514 24.72 3.72 26.28
N ASP A 515 25.54 2.88 26.91
CA ASP A 515 26.46 1.99 26.21
C ASP A 515 25.73 0.96 25.35
N VAL A 516 24.58 0.46 25.80
CA VAL A 516 23.70 -0.42 25.01
C VAL A 516 23.15 0.31 23.79
N VAL A 517 22.66 1.54 23.95
CA VAL A 517 22.13 2.33 22.83
C VAL A 517 23.22 2.62 21.79
N ASP A 518 24.41 3.05 22.24
CA ASP A 518 25.54 3.32 21.34
C ASP A 518 26.01 2.05 20.62
N LYS A 519 26.03 0.90 21.32
CA LYS A 519 26.29 -0.42 20.72
C LYS A 519 25.29 -0.74 19.62
N LEU A 520 23.98 -0.59 19.88
CA LEU A 520 22.94 -0.91 18.90
C LEU A 520 22.93 0.06 17.71
N ILE A 521 23.14 1.37 17.93
CA ILE A 521 23.34 2.35 16.85
C ILE A 521 24.51 1.93 15.95
N TRP A 522 25.56 1.39 16.55
CA TRP A 522 26.73 0.93 15.80
C TRP A 522 26.51 -0.41 15.08
N GLU A 523 25.67 -1.30 15.62
CA GLU A 523 25.29 -2.57 14.98
C GLU A 523 24.27 -2.37 13.84
N TRP A 524 23.31 -1.46 14.01
CA TRP A 524 22.19 -1.19 13.09
C TRP A 524 22.53 -0.18 12.01
N LYS A 525 23.77 -0.21 11.54
CA LYS A 525 24.23 0.59 10.41
C LYS A 525 25.19 -0.23 9.57
N THR A 526 25.27 0.10 8.30
CA THR A 526 26.33 -0.47 7.46
C THR A 526 27.65 0.21 7.84
N ARG A 527 28.67 -0.59 8.13
CA ARG A 527 30.01 -0.04 8.34
C ARG A 527 30.59 0.43 7.02
N SER A 528 31.36 1.51 7.10
CA SER A 528 32.16 1.94 5.95
C SER A 528 33.08 0.81 5.52
N HIS A 529 33.01 0.47 4.24
CA HIS A 529 33.80 -0.62 3.69
C HIS A 529 34.15 -0.32 2.23
N VAL A 530 35.16 -1.05 1.74
CA VAL A 530 35.61 -0.93 0.36
C VAL A 530 35.32 -2.25 -0.35
N GLY A 531 34.47 -2.17 -1.36
CA GLY A 531 34.29 -3.22 -2.35
C GLY A 531 35.28 -3.07 -3.49
N VAL A 532 35.60 -4.18 -4.14
CA VAL A 532 36.33 -4.17 -5.41
C VAL A 532 35.36 -4.64 -6.49
N ALA A 533 35.24 -3.83 -7.53
CA ALA A 533 34.42 -4.14 -8.69
C ALA A 533 34.97 -5.38 -9.42
N ASP A 534 34.08 -6.29 -9.80
CA ASP A 534 34.39 -7.47 -10.60
C ASP A 534 34.80 -7.10 -12.04
N ALA A 535 34.98 -8.10 -12.90
CA ALA A 535 35.39 -7.90 -14.29
C ALA A 535 34.41 -7.02 -15.09
N ASP A 536 33.13 -7.00 -14.70
CA ASP A 536 32.06 -6.25 -15.34
C ASP A 536 31.78 -4.90 -14.62
N GLY A 537 32.69 -4.53 -13.72
CA GLY A 537 32.63 -3.28 -12.97
C GLY A 537 31.60 -3.29 -11.83
N TYR A 538 30.99 -4.44 -11.50
CA TYR A 538 29.97 -4.52 -10.46
C TYR A 538 30.54 -4.81 -9.08
N TYR A 539 29.90 -4.26 -8.05
CA TYR A 539 30.11 -4.64 -6.65
C TYR A 539 28.75 -4.76 -5.97
N GLU A 540 28.44 -5.92 -5.42
CA GLU A 540 27.20 -6.17 -4.68
C GLU A 540 27.48 -6.21 -3.18
N THR A 541 26.59 -5.59 -2.40
CA THR A 541 26.68 -5.58 -0.94
C THR A 541 25.31 -5.40 -0.30
N GLU A 542 25.16 -5.88 0.92
CA GLU A 542 23.96 -5.70 1.71
C GLU A 542 24.09 -4.42 2.55
N LEU A 543 23.14 -3.51 2.39
CA LEU A 543 23.09 -2.24 3.12
C LEU A 543 21.86 -2.19 4.01
N PHE A 544 22.03 -1.71 5.24
CA PHE A 544 20.89 -1.23 6.05
C PHE A 544 20.17 -0.08 5.35
N HIS A 545 18.89 0.11 5.66
CA HIS A 545 18.18 1.27 5.18
C HIS A 545 18.83 2.56 5.68
N GLY A 546 19.01 3.53 4.80
CA GLY A 546 19.69 4.79 5.09
C GLY A 546 20.31 5.45 3.85
N ASP A 547 20.94 6.59 4.10
CA ASP A 547 21.67 7.35 3.10
C ASP A 547 23.17 7.00 3.13
N TYR A 548 23.78 7.00 1.96
CA TYR A 548 25.15 6.58 1.71
C TYR A 548 25.84 7.54 0.76
N LYS A 549 27.16 7.63 0.90
CA LYS A 549 28.06 8.22 -0.08
C LYS A 549 28.97 7.12 -0.62
N VAL A 550 28.86 6.85 -1.92
CA VAL A 550 29.68 5.86 -2.62
C VAL A 550 30.77 6.60 -3.37
N THR A 551 32.03 6.32 -3.03
CA THR A 551 33.21 6.90 -3.67
C THR A 551 33.94 5.82 -4.47
N VAL A 552 34.02 5.98 -5.78
CA VAL A 552 34.66 5.06 -6.71
C VAL A 552 36.04 5.59 -7.09
N THR A 553 37.06 4.74 -6.92
CA THR A 553 38.47 5.04 -7.27
C THR A 553 39.05 3.89 -8.08
N HIS A 554 39.94 4.14 -9.03
CA HIS A 554 40.64 3.07 -9.75
C HIS A 554 42.15 3.35 -9.78
N PRO A 555 43.02 2.36 -9.48
CA PRO A 555 44.47 2.61 -9.34
C PRO A 555 45.16 3.17 -10.59
N ALA A 556 44.61 2.91 -11.78
CA ALA A 556 45.14 3.44 -13.05
C ALA A 556 44.48 4.76 -13.49
N ALA A 557 43.44 5.22 -12.78
CA ALA A 557 42.73 6.46 -13.08
C ALA A 557 43.19 7.55 -12.09
N ASN A 558 43.62 8.71 -12.61
CA ASN A 558 43.93 9.89 -11.78
C ASN A 558 42.66 10.64 -11.31
N SER A 559 41.52 9.96 -11.18
CA SER A 559 40.23 10.56 -10.83
C SER A 559 39.45 9.71 -9.82
N THR A 560 38.64 10.40 -9.00
CA THR A 560 37.75 9.82 -7.98
C THR A 560 36.35 10.38 -8.21
N VAL A 561 35.33 9.54 -8.17
CA VAL A 561 33.92 9.94 -8.32
C VAL A 561 33.19 9.62 -7.03
N ALA A 562 32.42 10.56 -6.48
CA ALA A 562 31.57 10.33 -5.33
C ALA A 562 30.10 10.59 -5.69
N GLN A 563 29.20 9.71 -5.24
CA GLN A 563 27.77 9.79 -5.49
C GLN A 563 26.97 9.45 -4.23
N SER A 564 25.86 10.14 -4.00
CA SER A 564 24.93 9.81 -2.92
C SER A 564 23.98 8.69 -3.35
N LEU A 565 23.64 7.79 -2.43
CA LEU A 565 22.72 6.68 -2.60
C LEU A 565 21.78 6.64 -1.39
N SER A 566 20.48 6.58 -1.60
CA SER A 566 19.50 6.33 -0.53
C SER A 566 18.91 4.93 -0.67
N VAL A 567 18.78 4.22 0.44
CA VAL A 567 18.28 2.84 0.53
C VAL A 567 17.15 2.84 1.55
N ASP A 568 15.90 2.94 1.13
CA ASP A 568 14.77 3.01 2.07
C ASP A 568 13.95 1.72 2.09
N ARG A 569 13.09 1.57 3.11
CA ARG A 569 12.08 0.50 3.16
C ARG A 569 11.20 0.52 1.91
N GLU A 570 10.91 1.73 1.43
CA GLU A 570 10.16 2.04 0.21
C GLU A 570 11.09 2.39 -0.96
N SER A 571 12.38 2.00 -0.93
CA SER A 571 13.21 2.06 -2.15
C SER A 571 12.75 1.08 -3.25
N ASP A 572 11.66 0.36 -3.01
CA ASP A 572 10.72 0.06 -4.08
C ASP A 572 9.82 1.28 -4.18
N ASN A 573 10.39 2.39 -4.68
CA ASN A 573 9.56 3.51 -5.11
C ASN A 573 8.75 2.91 -6.26
N GLU A 574 7.49 2.64 -5.94
CA GLU A 574 6.51 1.95 -6.76
C GLU A 574 6.02 2.85 -7.89
N PHE A 575 6.97 3.49 -8.57
CA PHE A 575 6.82 4.46 -9.65
C PHE A 575 8.06 4.42 -10.56
N THR A 576 8.63 3.24 -10.77
CA THR A 576 9.73 3.08 -11.72
C THR A 576 9.35 1.96 -12.65
N ILE A 577 9.34 2.21 -13.95
CA ILE A 577 9.57 1.11 -14.88
C ILE A 577 10.92 0.55 -14.50
N HIS A 578 10.90 -0.69 -14.03
CA HIS A 578 12.00 -1.33 -13.34
C HIS A 578 13.29 -1.20 -14.18
N CYS A 579 14.13 -0.24 -13.79
CA CYS A 579 15.49 -0.14 -14.27
C CYS A 579 16.29 -1.15 -13.46
N VAL A 580 16.37 -2.38 -13.95
CA VAL A 580 17.04 -3.46 -13.23
C VAL A 580 18.50 -3.54 -13.66
N LYS A 581 19.34 -3.96 -12.71
CA LYS A 581 20.75 -4.23 -13.01
C LYS A 581 20.93 -5.59 -13.66
N GLU A 582 20.07 -6.55 -13.33
CA GLU A 582 20.01 -7.86 -13.96
C GLU A 582 18.60 -8.11 -14.47
N PRO A 583 18.47 -8.51 -15.74
CA PRO A 583 17.18 -8.86 -16.30
C PRO A 583 16.70 -10.18 -15.69
N GLU A 584 15.42 -10.23 -15.36
CA GLU A 584 14.82 -11.47 -14.87
C GLU A 584 14.74 -12.53 -15.98
N LYS A 585 14.52 -13.78 -15.58
CA LYS A 585 14.29 -14.90 -16.50
C LYS A 585 13.11 -14.60 -17.44
N PRO A 586 13.13 -15.14 -18.68
CA PRO A 586 12.06 -14.90 -19.63
C PRO A 586 10.71 -15.35 -19.08
N LEU A 587 9.69 -14.50 -19.27
CA LEU A 587 8.31 -14.89 -19.00
C LEU A 587 7.94 -16.10 -19.88
N TYR A 588 6.97 -16.89 -19.45
CA TYR A 588 6.50 -18.06 -20.22
C TYR A 588 7.62 -19.07 -20.60
N GLY A 589 8.75 -19.08 -19.88
CA GLY A 589 9.89 -19.93 -20.20
C GLY A 589 10.51 -19.65 -21.58
N GLY A 590 10.33 -18.45 -22.14
CA GLY A 590 10.80 -18.08 -23.49
C GLY A 590 9.75 -18.25 -24.60
N GLY A 591 8.62 -18.91 -24.33
CA GLY A 591 7.56 -19.15 -25.30
C GLY A 591 8.04 -20.01 -26.48
N ILE A 592 7.87 -19.55 -27.72
CA ILE A 592 8.35 -20.26 -28.92
C ILE A 592 9.85 -20.08 -29.18
N LEU A 593 10.55 -19.34 -28.32
CA LEU A 593 12.00 -19.12 -28.45
C LEU A 593 12.75 -20.16 -27.62
N LYS A 594 13.75 -20.84 -28.20
CA LYS A 594 14.58 -21.81 -27.46
C LYS A 594 15.62 -21.08 -26.61
N GLU A 595 15.90 -21.59 -25.41
CA GLU A 595 16.82 -21.00 -24.41
C GLU A 595 18.24 -20.68 -24.96
N THR A 596 18.71 -21.42 -25.96
CA THR A 596 20.02 -21.20 -26.60
C THR A 596 20.03 -20.13 -27.68
N GLU A 597 18.87 -19.75 -28.23
CA GLU A 597 18.75 -18.75 -29.32
C GLU A 597 18.55 -17.32 -28.78
N ALA A 598 18.17 -17.18 -27.50
CA ALA A 598 17.90 -15.90 -26.83
C ALA A 598 19.11 -15.29 -26.08
N LYS A 599 20.22 -16.04 -25.91
CA LYS A 599 21.45 -15.54 -25.28
C LYS A 599 22.38 -14.91 -26.31
N GLY A 600 22.62 -13.60 -26.20
CA GLY A 600 23.69 -12.91 -26.93
C GLY A 600 23.32 -12.31 -28.29
N TYR A 601 22.06 -11.91 -28.50
CA TYR A 601 21.69 -11.18 -29.72
C TYR A 601 22.25 -9.75 -29.68
N ALA A 602 23.32 -9.51 -30.44
CA ALA A 602 23.89 -8.19 -30.70
C ALA A 602 23.89 -7.94 -32.22
N SER A 603 23.06 -7.01 -32.70
CA SER A 603 23.24 -6.34 -34.00
C SER A 603 22.21 -5.21 -34.15
N GLY A 604 22.44 -4.08 -34.81
CA GLY A 604 23.59 -3.51 -35.53
C GLY A 604 23.18 -2.08 -35.95
N LYS A 605 24.15 -1.17 -36.13
CA LYS A 605 23.94 0.28 -36.38
C LYS A 605 23.12 0.58 -37.66
N LYS A 606 21.99 1.30 -37.58
CA LYS A 606 21.66 2.39 -38.54
C LYS A 606 20.49 3.29 -38.15
N LEU A 607 20.59 4.55 -38.59
CA LEU A 607 19.71 5.70 -38.37
C LEU A 607 18.32 5.56 -39.03
N LEU A 608 17.27 5.92 -38.29
CA LEU A 608 16.04 6.47 -38.87
C LEU A 608 16.38 7.87 -39.40
N SER A 609 16.36 8.09 -40.73
CA SER A 609 16.38 9.44 -41.29
C SER A 609 14.95 9.91 -41.54
N GLU A 610 14.65 11.15 -41.15
CA GLU A 610 13.32 11.78 -41.17
C GLU A 610 12.70 11.96 -42.58
N ASN A 611 13.28 11.41 -43.65
CA ASN A 611 12.83 11.69 -45.03
C ASN A 611 12.78 10.50 -46.01
N SER A 612 12.68 9.25 -45.52
CA SER A 612 12.65 8.07 -46.40
C SER A 612 11.22 7.53 -46.60
N LYS A 613 10.53 7.96 -47.66
CA LYS A 613 9.24 7.37 -48.11
C LYS A 613 9.35 6.02 -48.83
N SER A 614 10.53 5.42 -49.00
CA SER A 614 10.66 4.01 -49.41
C SER A 614 12.10 3.51 -49.21
N ALA A 615 12.28 2.42 -48.46
CA ALA A 615 13.33 1.41 -48.67
C ALA A 615 13.18 0.31 -47.61
N ALA A 616 13.05 -0.95 -48.04
CA ALA A 616 12.95 -2.12 -47.16
C ALA A 616 14.14 -2.22 -46.18
N PRO A 617 13.93 -2.70 -44.93
CA PRO A 617 15.01 -2.90 -43.97
C PRO A 617 16.03 -3.94 -44.44
N VAL A 618 17.33 -3.63 -44.32
CA VAL A 618 18.42 -4.57 -44.56
C VAL A 618 18.75 -5.30 -43.25
N LYS A 619 18.70 -6.63 -43.27
CA LYS A 619 18.92 -7.56 -42.13
C LYS A 619 20.17 -7.22 -41.29
N GLY A 620 19.97 -6.74 -40.07
CA GLY A 620 20.77 -7.18 -38.92
C GLY A 620 20.41 -8.63 -38.55
N SER A 621 21.08 -9.24 -37.55
CA SER A 621 20.64 -10.54 -37.03
C SER A 621 19.18 -10.40 -36.60
N ALA A 622 18.30 -11.06 -37.34
CA ALA A 622 16.89 -11.20 -37.02
C ALA A 622 16.69 -12.62 -36.52
N LEU A 623 15.91 -12.79 -35.46
CA LEU A 623 15.60 -14.11 -34.94
C LEU A 623 14.46 -14.70 -35.77
N LYS A 624 14.71 -15.86 -36.38
CA LYS A 624 13.70 -16.59 -37.13
C LYS A 624 12.71 -17.22 -36.17
N VAL A 625 11.43 -16.96 -36.40
CA VAL A 625 10.34 -17.51 -35.58
C VAL A 625 9.32 -18.22 -36.46
N ASP A 626 8.71 -19.28 -35.94
CA ASP A 626 7.60 -19.98 -36.58
C ASP A 626 6.28 -19.40 -36.05
N LEU A 627 5.59 -18.67 -36.91
CA LEU A 627 4.31 -18.05 -36.59
C LEU A 627 3.19 -18.90 -37.16
N LYS A 628 2.19 -19.15 -36.32
CA LYS A 628 0.89 -19.71 -36.65
C LYS A 628 -0.11 -18.63 -37.01
N LYS A 629 -1.02 -18.97 -37.92
CA LYS A 629 -2.19 -18.20 -38.31
C LYS A 629 -3.16 -17.99 -37.15
N ASP A 630 -3.79 -16.82 -37.08
CA ASP A 630 -4.84 -16.44 -36.13
C ASP A 630 -4.38 -16.55 -34.67
N HIS A 631 -3.15 -16.07 -34.42
CA HIS A 631 -2.54 -16.03 -33.10
C HIS A 631 -2.05 -14.63 -32.74
N HIS A 632 -2.30 -14.25 -31.49
CA HIS A 632 -1.64 -13.16 -30.81
C HIS A 632 -0.30 -13.64 -30.25
N TYR A 633 0.75 -12.84 -30.41
CA TYR A 633 2.06 -13.11 -29.85
C TYR A 633 2.38 -12.07 -28.79
N ALA A 634 2.44 -12.49 -27.53
CA ALA A 634 2.87 -11.63 -26.43
C ALA A 634 4.40 -11.65 -26.36
N LEU A 635 5.01 -10.48 -26.56
CA LEU A 635 6.44 -10.25 -26.41
C LEU A 635 6.72 -9.71 -25.01
N SER A 636 7.72 -10.29 -24.34
CA SER A 636 8.40 -9.66 -23.21
C SER A 636 9.90 -9.76 -23.41
N VAL A 637 10.62 -8.66 -23.22
CA VAL A 637 12.08 -8.65 -23.36
C VAL A 637 12.68 -7.53 -22.54
N TRP A 638 13.79 -7.80 -21.86
CA TRP A 638 14.60 -6.77 -21.24
C TRP A 638 15.52 -6.17 -22.27
N LEU A 639 15.52 -4.85 -22.38
CA LEU A 639 16.32 -4.13 -23.35
C LEU A 639 17.15 -3.05 -22.66
N GLN A 640 18.36 -2.84 -23.17
CA GLN A 640 19.17 -1.67 -22.85
C GLN A 640 20.03 -1.26 -24.04
N LEU A 641 20.58 -0.05 -24.01
CA LEU A 641 21.53 0.41 -25.03
C LEU A 641 22.97 0.16 -24.58
N SER A 642 23.89 -0.07 -25.51
CA SER A 642 25.31 -0.17 -25.17
C SER A 642 25.91 1.14 -24.69
N LYS A 643 25.32 2.28 -25.07
CA LYS A 643 25.71 3.61 -24.63
C LYS A 643 24.57 4.62 -24.81
N GLY A 644 24.60 5.69 -24.03
CA GLY A 644 23.62 6.78 -24.11
C GLY A 644 22.22 6.36 -23.69
N GLU A 645 21.25 7.16 -24.11
CA GLU A 645 19.81 6.93 -23.94
C GLU A 645 19.12 7.17 -25.29
N GLY A 646 18.01 6.48 -25.51
CA GLY A 646 17.26 6.55 -26.75
C GLY A 646 16.08 5.58 -26.74
N ASP A 647 15.31 5.59 -27.81
CA ASP A 647 14.15 4.73 -27.94
C ASP A 647 14.56 3.43 -28.64
N ILE A 648 14.06 2.30 -28.14
CA ILE A 648 14.23 0.97 -28.74
C ILE A 648 12.86 0.45 -29.17
N ARG A 649 12.76 0.09 -30.44
CA ARG A 649 11.58 -0.47 -31.08
C ARG A 649 11.78 -1.96 -31.34
N ALA A 650 10.83 -2.79 -30.90
CA ALA A 650 10.77 -4.20 -31.25
C ALA A 650 9.86 -4.40 -32.47
N VAL A 651 10.33 -5.14 -33.47
CA VAL A 651 9.61 -5.36 -34.74
C VAL A 651 9.45 -6.85 -35.00
N LEU A 652 8.21 -7.29 -35.20
CA LEU A 652 7.85 -8.64 -35.64
C LEU A 652 7.37 -8.59 -37.09
N VAL A 653 8.13 -9.24 -37.98
CA VAL A 653 7.76 -9.45 -39.38
C VAL A 653 6.93 -10.73 -39.49
N THR A 654 5.69 -10.59 -39.93
CA THR A 654 4.76 -11.71 -40.14
C THR A 654 4.96 -12.39 -41.51
N PRO A 655 4.43 -13.61 -41.74
CA PRO A 655 4.68 -14.36 -42.97
C PRO A 655 4.21 -13.67 -44.26
N ASP A 656 3.26 -12.74 -44.14
CA ASP A 656 2.79 -11.86 -45.23
C ASP A 656 3.78 -10.72 -45.58
N GLY A 657 4.91 -10.64 -44.88
CA GLY A 657 5.96 -9.65 -45.09
C GLY A 657 5.70 -8.30 -44.42
N LYS A 658 4.64 -8.16 -43.60
CA LYS A 658 4.36 -6.91 -42.87
C LYS A 658 5.27 -6.74 -41.66
N PHE A 659 5.72 -5.50 -41.45
CA PHE A 659 6.53 -5.10 -40.31
C PHE A 659 5.61 -4.56 -39.21
N ASN A 660 5.39 -5.37 -38.17
CA ASN A 660 4.53 -5.00 -37.04
C ASN A 660 5.39 -4.54 -35.87
N THR A 661 5.14 -3.34 -35.37
CA THR A 661 5.80 -2.90 -34.13
C THR A 661 5.18 -3.63 -32.95
N ALA A 662 5.99 -4.48 -32.32
CA ALA A 662 5.57 -5.22 -31.14
C ALA A 662 5.58 -4.34 -29.88
N GLY A 663 6.39 -3.28 -29.86
CA GLY A 663 6.39 -2.27 -28.82
C GLY A 663 7.58 -1.34 -28.95
N MET A 664 7.56 -0.24 -28.20
CA MET A 664 8.67 0.71 -28.14
C MET A 664 8.83 1.23 -26.71
N ILE A 665 10.07 1.38 -26.27
CA ILE A 665 10.41 1.88 -24.94
C ILE A 665 11.56 2.88 -25.01
N ALA A 666 11.61 3.81 -24.07
CA ALA A 666 12.81 4.58 -23.78
C ALA A 666 13.76 3.72 -22.95
N ALA A 667 14.99 3.57 -23.42
CA ALA A 667 16.02 2.76 -22.78
C ALA A 667 17.33 3.55 -22.66
N LYS A 668 18.18 3.13 -21.72
CA LYS A 668 19.49 3.75 -21.51
C LYS A 668 20.54 2.72 -21.16
N CYS A 669 21.80 3.08 -21.35
CA CYS A 669 22.92 2.24 -20.99
C CYS A 669 22.99 1.97 -19.48
N GLY A 670 23.26 0.71 -19.14
CA GLY A 670 23.36 0.25 -17.74
C GLY A 670 22.01 0.13 -17.04
N CYS A 671 20.92 0.08 -17.79
CA CYS A 671 19.56 0.04 -17.29
C CYS A 671 18.72 -0.91 -18.15
N TRP A 672 18.49 -2.12 -17.66
CA TRP A 672 17.57 -3.04 -18.31
C TRP A 672 16.14 -2.57 -18.06
N THR A 673 15.43 -2.30 -19.13
CA THR A 673 14.04 -1.87 -19.12
C THR A 673 13.20 -2.95 -19.78
N MET A 674 12.15 -3.42 -19.10
CA MET A 674 11.23 -4.41 -19.68
C MET A 674 10.36 -3.76 -20.74
N LEU A 675 10.40 -4.30 -21.96
CA LEU A 675 9.38 -4.07 -22.99
C LEU A 675 8.38 -5.21 -22.91
N LYS A 676 7.10 -4.87 -22.71
CA LYS A 676 5.96 -5.76 -22.94
C LYS A 676 5.16 -5.26 -24.13
N GLY A 677 4.69 -6.18 -24.95
CA GLY A 677 3.85 -5.84 -26.09
C GLY A 677 3.57 -7.07 -26.93
N GLY A 678 3.51 -6.91 -28.24
CA GLY A 678 3.29 -8.01 -29.15
C GLY A 678 2.67 -7.61 -30.48
N ALA A 679 2.34 -8.61 -31.28
CA ALA A 679 1.64 -8.43 -32.55
C ALA A 679 0.82 -9.69 -32.90
N THR A 680 -0.07 -9.55 -33.87
CA THR A 680 -0.92 -10.64 -34.35
C THR A 680 -0.40 -11.18 -35.68
N SER A 681 -0.37 -12.51 -35.84
CA SER A 681 -0.15 -13.15 -37.15
C SER A 681 -1.47 -13.73 -37.67
N TYR A 682 -1.77 -13.46 -38.94
CA TYR A 682 -2.95 -13.98 -39.65
C TYR A 682 -2.61 -15.07 -40.67
N ASP A 683 -1.33 -15.45 -40.76
CA ASP A 683 -0.83 -16.47 -41.67
C ASP A 683 0.14 -17.41 -40.95
N ASP A 684 0.21 -18.65 -41.43
CA ASP A 684 1.20 -19.64 -41.01
C ASP A 684 2.49 -19.42 -41.80
N GLY A 685 3.64 -19.46 -41.12
CA GLY A 685 4.93 -19.45 -41.79
C GLY A 685 6.07 -18.88 -40.96
N LYS A 686 7.17 -18.60 -41.66
CA LYS A 686 8.38 -18.05 -41.07
C LYS A 686 8.24 -16.53 -40.91
N GLY A 687 8.54 -16.05 -39.71
CA GLY A 687 8.68 -14.63 -39.40
C GLY A 687 10.10 -14.25 -38.96
N ASP A 688 10.29 -12.97 -38.70
CA ASP A 688 11.52 -12.38 -38.16
C ASP A 688 11.17 -11.49 -36.97
N ILE A 689 11.94 -11.55 -35.88
CA ILE A 689 11.91 -10.53 -34.83
C ILE A 689 13.27 -9.87 -34.69
N PHE A 690 13.27 -8.53 -34.62
CA PHE A 690 14.48 -7.74 -34.46
C PHE A 690 14.19 -6.43 -33.70
N PHE A 691 15.26 -5.74 -33.31
CA PHE A 691 15.18 -4.48 -32.57
C PHE A 691 15.87 -3.36 -33.34
N GLU A 692 15.28 -2.18 -33.29
CA GLU A 692 15.83 -0.95 -33.88
C GLU A 692 15.93 0.12 -32.80
N THR A 693 16.83 1.09 -32.99
CA THR A 693 16.93 2.24 -32.08
C THR A 693 17.16 3.53 -32.87
N ASN A 694 16.66 4.65 -32.34
CA ASN A 694 16.84 5.98 -32.95
C ASN A 694 18.24 6.58 -32.70
N VAL A 695 19.07 5.96 -31.86
CA VAL A 695 20.42 6.44 -31.56
C VAL A 695 21.51 5.52 -32.11
N THR A 696 22.73 6.05 -32.23
CA THR A 696 23.89 5.24 -32.65
C THR A 696 24.47 4.46 -31.47
N ALA A 697 23.72 3.46 -30.98
CA ALA A 697 24.12 2.52 -29.95
C ALA A 697 23.72 1.08 -30.33
N GLU A 698 24.32 0.09 -29.69
CA GLU A 698 23.91 -1.31 -29.86
C GLU A 698 22.73 -1.58 -28.92
N VAL A 699 21.73 -2.31 -29.40
CA VAL A 699 20.63 -2.80 -28.57
C VAL A 699 21.07 -4.13 -27.95
N MET A 700 21.01 -4.21 -26.62
CA MET A 700 21.17 -5.45 -25.89
C MET A 700 19.79 -5.96 -25.48
N ALA A 701 19.56 -7.26 -25.66
CA ALA A 701 18.31 -7.93 -25.32
C ALA A 701 18.58 -9.16 -24.45
N GLU A 702 17.80 -9.34 -23.39
CA GLU A 702 17.90 -10.51 -22.50
C GLU A 702 16.52 -10.89 -21.94
N GLY A 703 16.37 -12.12 -21.46
CA GLY A 703 15.11 -12.62 -20.90
C GLY A 703 13.94 -12.54 -21.89
N MET A 704 14.20 -12.70 -23.18
CA MET A 704 13.20 -12.57 -24.23
C MET A 704 12.25 -13.77 -24.25
N ALA A 705 10.95 -13.48 -24.38
CA ALA A 705 9.91 -14.45 -24.61
C ALA A 705 8.94 -13.96 -25.67
N LEU A 706 8.53 -14.88 -26.55
CA LEU A 706 7.47 -14.64 -27.52
C LEU A 706 6.45 -15.77 -27.36
N GLN A 707 5.35 -15.48 -26.66
CA GLN A 707 4.35 -16.48 -26.33
C GLN A 707 3.17 -16.42 -27.31
N PRO A 708 2.89 -17.48 -28.08
CA PRO A 708 1.69 -17.56 -28.89
C PRO A 708 0.45 -17.83 -28.03
N PHE A 709 -0.64 -17.17 -28.40
CA PHE A 709 -1.99 -17.46 -27.97
C PHE A 709 -2.88 -17.46 -29.20
N SER A 710 -3.60 -18.55 -29.45
CA SER A 710 -4.70 -18.54 -30.40
C SER A 710 -5.75 -17.51 -29.97
N PHE A 711 -6.58 -17.04 -30.90
CA PHE A 711 -7.66 -16.10 -30.56
C PHE A 711 -8.60 -16.64 -29.47
N ASP A 712 -8.84 -17.95 -29.43
CA ASP A 712 -9.70 -18.55 -28.42
C ASP A 712 -9.01 -18.66 -27.05
N GLU A 713 -7.71 -18.97 -27.01
CA GLU A 713 -6.93 -18.92 -25.76
C GLU A 713 -6.89 -17.50 -25.18
N TRP A 714 -6.68 -16.47 -26.01
CA TRP A 714 -6.69 -15.07 -25.56
C TRP A 714 -8.07 -14.64 -25.05
N LYS A 715 -9.15 -15.02 -25.74
CA LYS A 715 -10.52 -14.81 -25.26
C LYS A 715 -10.76 -15.51 -23.92
N GLY A 716 -10.27 -16.75 -23.75
CA GLY A 716 -10.32 -17.49 -22.50
C GLY A 716 -9.64 -16.74 -21.35
N HIS A 717 -8.40 -16.28 -21.56
CA HIS A 717 -7.67 -15.49 -20.56
C HIS A 717 -8.34 -14.16 -20.21
N ARG A 718 -8.95 -13.49 -21.19
CA ARG A 718 -9.76 -12.30 -20.93
C ARG A 718 -10.98 -12.64 -20.07
N ALA A 719 -11.69 -13.72 -20.37
CA ALA A 719 -12.85 -14.15 -19.59
C ALA A 719 -12.48 -14.53 -18.15
N GLU A 720 -11.34 -15.21 -17.94
CA GLU A 720 -10.80 -15.49 -16.61
C GLU A 720 -10.46 -14.20 -15.85
N SER A 721 -9.83 -13.24 -16.54
CA SER A 721 -9.51 -11.92 -15.96
C SER A 721 -10.79 -11.18 -15.58
N VAL A 722 -11.83 -11.18 -16.43
CA VAL A 722 -13.13 -10.57 -16.12
C VAL A 722 -13.78 -11.25 -14.92
N LYS A 723 -13.81 -12.58 -14.89
CA LYS A 723 -14.38 -13.34 -13.76
C LYS A 723 -13.69 -12.99 -12.44
N LYS A 724 -12.36 -12.81 -12.48
CA LYS A 724 -11.55 -12.49 -11.30
C LYS A 724 -11.68 -11.02 -10.87
N GLU A 725 -11.67 -10.09 -11.83
CA GLU A 725 -11.47 -8.66 -11.57
C GLU A 725 -12.75 -7.83 -11.68
N ARG A 726 -13.85 -8.40 -12.19
CA ARG A 726 -15.12 -7.70 -12.45
C ARG A 726 -16.33 -8.40 -11.86
N MET A 727 -16.22 -9.67 -11.47
CA MET A 727 -17.33 -10.46 -10.93
C MET A 727 -17.04 -10.94 -9.52
N LYS A 728 -18.10 -11.22 -8.77
CA LYS A 728 -18.03 -11.75 -7.41
C LYS A 728 -19.08 -12.82 -7.22
N LYS A 729 -18.74 -13.83 -6.43
CA LYS A 729 -19.73 -14.76 -5.88
C LYS A 729 -20.47 -14.05 -4.75
N VAL A 730 -21.78 -13.96 -4.88
CA VAL A 730 -22.65 -13.33 -3.90
C VAL A 730 -23.69 -14.31 -3.39
N LYS A 731 -23.99 -14.23 -2.10
CA LYS A 731 -24.97 -15.06 -1.42
C LYS A 731 -26.15 -14.21 -0.96
N ILE A 732 -27.34 -14.51 -1.48
CA ILE A 732 -28.58 -13.82 -1.12
C ILE A 732 -29.43 -14.77 -0.28
N THR A 733 -29.70 -14.38 0.95
CA THR A 733 -30.53 -15.16 1.88
C THR A 733 -31.90 -14.51 2.02
N VAL A 734 -32.96 -15.22 1.69
CA VAL A 734 -34.35 -14.78 1.84
C VAL A 734 -34.98 -15.46 3.05
N VAL A 735 -35.52 -14.66 3.96
CA VAL A 735 -36.21 -15.13 5.17
C VAL A 735 -37.60 -14.52 5.30
N GLY A 736 -38.49 -15.21 6.00
CA GLY A 736 -39.82 -14.70 6.37
C GLY A 736 -39.75 -13.78 7.60
N PRO A 737 -40.88 -13.17 8.00
CA PRO A 737 -40.97 -12.32 9.19
C PRO A 737 -40.65 -13.04 10.51
N ASP A 738 -40.76 -14.37 10.53
CA ASP A 738 -40.42 -15.21 11.68
C ASP A 738 -38.92 -15.61 11.70
N GLY A 739 -38.13 -15.03 10.79
CA GLY A 739 -36.71 -15.30 10.62
C GLY A 739 -36.39 -16.65 9.95
N LYS A 740 -37.40 -17.44 9.55
CA LYS A 740 -37.17 -18.74 8.91
C LYS A 740 -36.81 -18.59 7.43
N PRO A 741 -35.97 -19.50 6.89
CA PRO A 741 -35.69 -19.54 5.46
C PRO A 741 -36.93 -19.66 4.58
N VAL A 742 -36.95 -18.94 3.46
CA VAL A 742 -38.01 -19.06 2.44
C VAL A 742 -37.45 -19.78 1.22
N PRO A 743 -37.69 -21.10 1.08
CA PRO A 743 -37.27 -21.85 -0.10
C PRO A 743 -38.14 -21.52 -1.31
N GLU A 744 -37.61 -21.75 -2.51
CA GLU A 744 -38.33 -21.56 -3.79
C GLU A 744 -38.84 -20.11 -4.02
N ALA A 745 -38.24 -19.12 -3.37
CA ALA A 745 -38.50 -17.71 -3.64
C ALA A 745 -37.81 -17.29 -4.93
N ASP A 746 -38.56 -16.72 -5.86
CA ASP A 746 -38.03 -16.17 -7.11
C ASP A 746 -37.33 -14.83 -6.82
N VAL A 747 -36.02 -14.77 -7.03
CA VAL A 747 -35.18 -13.58 -6.84
C VAL A 747 -34.74 -13.06 -8.20
N SER A 748 -34.95 -11.77 -8.46
CA SER A 748 -34.48 -11.05 -9.64
C SER A 748 -33.57 -9.90 -9.21
N LEU A 749 -32.37 -9.83 -9.78
CA LEU A 749 -31.38 -8.78 -9.55
C LEU A 749 -31.24 -7.97 -10.83
N GLU A 750 -31.43 -6.65 -10.74
CA GLU A 750 -31.23 -5.71 -11.83
C GLU A 750 -30.22 -4.65 -11.42
N ARG A 751 -29.19 -4.39 -12.23
CA ARG A 751 -28.15 -3.42 -11.90
C ARG A 751 -28.69 -2.00 -12.01
N VAL A 752 -28.52 -1.18 -10.98
CA VAL A 752 -29.11 0.17 -10.89
C VAL A 752 -28.11 1.29 -10.56
N GLY A 753 -26.91 0.95 -10.10
CA GLY A 753 -25.94 1.95 -9.65
C GLY A 753 -24.48 1.56 -9.92
N LYS A 754 -23.66 1.58 -8.86
CA LYS A 754 -22.20 1.35 -8.89
C LYS A 754 -21.77 0.15 -9.76
N GLY A 755 -20.51 0.14 -10.16
CA GLY A 755 -19.83 -0.94 -10.88
C GLY A 755 -18.84 -0.35 -11.90
N PHE A 756 -18.42 -1.12 -12.91
CA PHE A 756 -17.43 -0.64 -13.87
C PHE A 756 -17.96 0.60 -14.65
N PRO A 757 -17.24 1.74 -14.60
CA PRO A 757 -17.61 2.95 -15.32
C PRO A 757 -17.50 2.78 -16.83
N LEU A 758 -18.63 2.95 -17.52
CA LEU A 758 -18.71 3.06 -18.97
C LEU A 758 -19.49 4.33 -19.33
N GLY A 759 -18.85 5.22 -20.09
CA GLY A 759 -19.38 6.52 -20.47
C GLY A 759 -19.16 6.86 -21.94
N ASN A 760 -19.63 8.04 -22.34
CA ASN A 760 -19.42 8.60 -23.68
C ASN A 760 -19.22 10.12 -23.62
N ALA A 761 -18.62 10.70 -24.64
CA ALA A 761 -18.60 12.13 -24.88
C ALA A 761 -20.02 12.68 -25.09
N MET A 762 -20.33 13.78 -24.40
CA MET A 762 -21.59 14.50 -24.47
C MET A 762 -21.37 15.84 -25.16
N THR A 763 -22.24 16.19 -26.09
CA THR A 763 -22.13 17.39 -26.93
C THR A 763 -23.29 18.35 -26.62
N LYS A 764 -23.07 19.66 -26.79
CA LYS A 764 -24.06 20.70 -26.43
C LYS A 764 -25.45 20.52 -27.06
N GLU A 765 -25.56 19.85 -28.21
CA GLU A 765 -26.82 19.57 -28.90
C GLU A 765 -27.83 18.84 -28.01
N ILE A 766 -27.35 18.13 -26.97
CA ILE A 766 -28.21 17.44 -26.00
C ILE A 766 -29.18 18.37 -25.27
N LEU A 767 -28.83 19.65 -25.13
CA LEU A 767 -29.66 20.64 -24.44
C LEU A 767 -30.93 21.02 -25.25
N ASP A 768 -30.87 20.89 -26.57
CA ASP A 768 -31.92 21.33 -27.49
C ASP A 768 -32.64 20.15 -28.17
N MET A 769 -32.18 18.91 -27.94
CA MET A 769 -32.69 17.70 -28.61
C MET A 769 -33.14 16.63 -27.59
N PRO A 770 -34.44 16.57 -27.28
CA PRO A 770 -34.99 15.59 -26.34
C PRO A 770 -34.71 14.13 -26.72
N GLU A 771 -34.63 13.83 -28.01
CA GLU A 771 -34.29 12.50 -28.52
C GLU A 771 -32.85 12.11 -28.15
N TYR A 772 -31.92 13.06 -28.24
CA TYR A 772 -30.53 12.85 -27.84
C TYR A 772 -30.40 12.69 -26.33
N GLU A 773 -31.03 13.59 -25.56
CA GLU A 773 -31.07 13.51 -24.09
C GLU A 773 -31.56 12.13 -23.65
N LYS A 774 -32.69 11.68 -24.21
CA LYS A 774 -33.27 10.37 -23.92
C LYS A 774 -32.37 9.22 -24.35
N TRP A 775 -31.77 9.28 -25.54
CA TRP A 775 -30.90 8.22 -26.05
C TRP A 775 -29.63 8.07 -25.19
N PHE A 776 -29.02 9.18 -24.79
CA PHE A 776 -27.79 9.21 -23.99
C PHE A 776 -28.05 8.76 -22.55
N ALA A 777 -29.05 9.35 -21.87
CA ALA A 777 -29.37 9.05 -20.48
C ALA A 777 -29.89 7.61 -20.28
N ALA A 778 -30.36 6.94 -21.33
CA ALA A 778 -30.73 5.53 -21.26
C ALA A 778 -29.51 4.58 -21.17
N ARG A 779 -28.32 5.03 -21.59
CA ARG A 779 -27.14 4.16 -21.78
C ARG A 779 -26.01 4.45 -20.82
N PHE A 780 -25.68 5.72 -20.64
CA PHE A 780 -24.47 6.11 -19.95
C PHE A 780 -24.75 6.71 -18.57
N ARG A 781 -23.88 6.37 -17.62
CA ARG A 781 -23.85 6.95 -16.26
C ARG A 781 -22.58 7.76 -16.01
N TYR A 782 -21.69 7.81 -16.99
CA TYR A 782 -20.46 8.57 -16.98
C TYR A 782 -20.36 9.37 -18.29
N ALA A 783 -19.82 10.58 -18.24
CA ALA A 783 -19.59 11.38 -19.43
C ALA A 783 -18.40 12.33 -19.28
N THR A 784 -17.88 12.76 -20.43
CA THR A 784 -17.02 13.93 -20.60
C THR A 784 -17.78 14.91 -21.48
N LEU A 785 -17.66 16.22 -21.25
CA LEU A 785 -18.12 17.21 -22.21
C LEU A 785 -17.08 17.35 -23.33
N GLU A 786 -17.49 17.19 -24.59
CA GLU A 786 -16.55 17.06 -25.72
C GLU A 786 -15.68 18.32 -25.91
N ASN A 787 -16.30 19.50 -25.82
CA ASN A 787 -15.62 20.77 -26.07
C ASN A 787 -15.93 21.84 -25.01
N GLU A 788 -17.08 21.74 -24.35
CA GLU A 788 -17.71 22.85 -23.62
C GLU A 788 -16.96 23.30 -22.35
N MET A 789 -15.95 22.53 -21.92
CA MET A 789 -15.06 22.88 -20.81
C MET A 789 -13.65 23.30 -21.28
N LYS A 790 -13.29 23.16 -22.55
CA LYS A 790 -11.97 23.55 -23.08
C LYS A 790 -11.78 25.07 -23.05
N TRP A 791 -10.54 25.53 -22.88
CA TRP A 791 -10.28 26.96 -22.63
C TRP A 791 -10.78 27.85 -23.77
N TYR A 792 -10.53 27.47 -25.03
CA TYR A 792 -11.01 28.21 -26.20
C TYR A 792 -12.55 28.25 -26.30
N SER A 793 -13.27 27.31 -25.70
CA SER A 793 -14.74 27.31 -25.72
C SER A 793 -15.33 28.25 -24.67
N THR A 794 -14.61 28.46 -23.57
CA THR A 794 -15.09 29.25 -22.44
C THR A 794 -14.47 30.63 -22.34
N GLU A 795 -13.38 30.94 -23.06
CA GLU A 795 -12.72 32.25 -23.06
C GLU A 795 -11.93 32.45 -24.38
N PHE A 796 -12.64 32.52 -25.51
CA PHE A 796 -11.98 32.67 -26.81
C PHE A 796 -11.26 34.01 -26.96
N HIS A 797 -11.85 35.08 -26.42
CA HIS A 797 -11.25 36.42 -26.32
C HIS A 797 -10.90 36.72 -24.86
N GLN A 798 -9.80 37.44 -24.64
CA GLN A 798 -9.30 37.74 -23.29
C GLN A 798 -10.34 38.48 -22.45
N ASN A 799 -10.66 37.96 -21.26
CA ASN A 799 -11.67 38.51 -20.35
C ASN A 799 -13.12 38.51 -20.90
N GLU A 800 -13.43 37.60 -21.84
CA GLU A 800 -14.79 37.34 -22.32
C GLU A 800 -15.19 35.89 -22.03
N GLU A 801 -15.44 35.58 -20.76
CA GLU A 801 -15.78 34.22 -20.34
C GLU A 801 -17.25 33.85 -20.57
N ASP A 802 -17.52 32.68 -21.15
CA ASP A 802 -18.88 32.12 -21.29
C ASP A 802 -18.92 30.64 -20.87
N TYR A 803 -19.53 30.38 -19.71
CA TYR A 803 -19.76 29.05 -19.15
C TYR A 803 -21.23 28.60 -19.24
N LYS A 804 -22.11 29.36 -19.92
CA LYS A 804 -23.57 29.08 -19.90
C LYS A 804 -23.92 27.69 -20.43
N VAL A 805 -23.23 27.24 -21.47
CA VAL A 805 -23.49 25.93 -22.09
C VAL A 805 -23.00 24.81 -21.18
N SER A 806 -21.75 24.87 -20.70
CA SER A 806 -21.19 23.87 -19.80
C SER A 806 -21.93 23.81 -18.46
N ASP A 807 -22.35 24.95 -17.89
CA ASP A 807 -23.17 24.97 -16.67
C ASP A 807 -24.50 24.22 -16.86
N LYS A 808 -25.21 24.46 -17.98
CA LYS A 808 -26.46 23.74 -18.30
C LYS A 808 -26.25 22.25 -18.54
N MET A 809 -25.14 21.86 -19.17
CA MET A 809 -24.82 20.45 -19.39
C MET A 809 -24.48 19.74 -18.08
N VAL A 810 -23.80 20.42 -17.15
CA VAL A 810 -23.55 19.90 -15.80
C VAL A 810 -24.86 19.74 -15.02
N GLU A 811 -25.78 20.72 -15.10
CA GLU A 811 -27.12 20.59 -14.52
C GLU A 811 -27.92 19.43 -15.13
N LEU A 812 -27.81 19.22 -16.45
CA LEU A 812 -28.44 18.09 -17.13
C LEU A 812 -27.84 16.75 -16.66
N ALA A 813 -26.52 16.68 -16.48
CA ALA A 813 -25.85 15.49 -15.97
C ALA A 813 -26.31 15.18 -14.54
N GLU A 814 -26.40 16.19 -13.67
CA GLU A 814 -26.95 16.06 -12.31
C GLU A 814 -28.41 15.56 -12.34
N LYS A 815 -29.26 16.10 -13.22
CA LYS A 815 -30.66 15.67 -13.40
C LYS A 815 -30.78 14.17 -13.72
N HIS A 816 -29.86 13.62 -14.50
CA HIS A 816 -29.86 12.22 -14.93
C HIS A 816 -28.92 11.31 -14.13
N ASN A 817 -28.32 11.81 -13.05
CA ASN A 817 -27.30 11.10 -12.26
C ASN A 817 -26.13 10.60 -13.13
N ILE A 818 -25.69 11.42 -14.09
CA ILE A 818 -24.52 11.16 -14.93
C ILE A 818 -23.29 11.79 -14.24
N THR A 819 -22.29 10.97 -13.99
CA THR A 819 -21.03 11.38 -13.35
C THR A 819 -20.07 11.97 -14.39
N LEU A 820 -19.52 13.15 -14.12
CA LEU A 820 -18.69 13.87 -15.10
C LEU A 820 -17.18 13.77 -14.84
N ARG A 821 -16.41 13.65 -15.93
CA ARG A 821 -14.99 14.02 -15.98
C ARG A 821 -14.87 15.43 -16.56
N GLY A 822 -14.02 16.27 -15.96
CA GLY A 822 -13.70 17.59 -16.48
C GLY A 822 -12.62 17.50 -17.56
N HIS A 823 -12.93 17.94 -18.78
CA HIS A 823 -12.05 17.88 -19.94
C HIS A 823 -12.06 19.22 -20.70
N ASN A 824 -11.02 20.03 -20.65
CA ASN A 824 -9.81 19.90 -19.83
C ASN A 824 -9.47 21.25 -19.16
N VAL A 825 -8.57 21.22 -18.17
CA VAL A 825 -8.14 22.46 -17.51
C VAL A 825 -7.23 23.23 -18.48
N PHE A 826 -6.18 22.57 -18.96
CA PHE A 826 -5.24 23.07 -19.96
C PHE A 826 -4.93 21.99 -21.01
N TRP A 827 -4.81 22.42 -22.26
CA TRP A 827 -4.35 21.59 -23.37
C TRP A 827 -2.98 22.10 -23.80
N ASP A 828 -1.97 21.25 -23.88
CA ASP A 828 -0.58 21.69 -24.12
C ASP A 828 -0.25 21.93 -25.61
N ASP A 829 -1.16 21.60 -26.52
CA ASP A 829 -1.03 21.88 -27.95
C ASP A 829 -1.09 23.39 -28.23
N GLN A 830 -0.07 23.90 -28.92
CA GLN A 830 0.05 25.28 -29.35
C GLN A 830 -1.14 25.68 -30.22
N ASP A 831 -1.58 24.81 -31.13
CA ASP A 831 -2.65 25.09 -32.10
C ASP A 831 -4.04 25.19 -31.44
N LYS A 832 -4.13 24.85 -30.15
CA LYS A 832 -5.36 24.94 -29.34
C LYS A 832 -5.38 26.15 -28.44
N GLN A 833 -4.29 26.92 -28.41
CA GLN A 833 -4.24 28.17 -27.67
C GLN A 833 -4.90 29.28 -28.47
N MET A 834 -5.60 30.17 -27.76
CA MET A 834 -6.20 31.34 -28.37
C MET A 834 -5.11 32.34 -28.75
N ASP A 835 -5.32 33.06 -29.85
CA ASP A 835 -4.45 34.12 -30.39
C ASP A 835 -3.89 35.08 -29.33
N TRP A 836 -4.66 35.38 -28.29
CA TRP A 836 -4.26 36.27 -27.21
C TRP A 836 -3.34 35.59 -26.18
N VAL A 837 -3.56 34.31 -25.86
CA VAL A 837 -2.74 33.50 -24.94
C VAL A 837 -1.37 33.21 -25.54
N GLU A 838 -1.32 32.92 -26.85
CA GLU A 838 -0.07 32.65 -27.56
C GLU A 838 0.93 33.79 -27.48
N LYS A 839 0.42 35.04 -27.47
CA LYS A 839 1.22 36.27 -27.52
C LYS A 839 1.65 36.77 -26.12
N LEU A 840 1.19 36.13 -25.04
CA LEU A 840 1.53 36.56 -23.67
C LEU A 840 2.99 36.28 -23.32
N GLY A 841 3.58 37.23 -22.59
CA GLY A 841 4.83 37.03 -21.86
C GLY A 841 4.63 36.14 -20.64
N VAL A 842 5.73 35.71 -20.01
CA VAL A 842 5.70 34.80 -18.85
C VAL A 842 4.85 35.33 -17.69
N PRO A 843 4.96 36.61 -17.25
CA PRO A 843 4.12 37.14 -16.17
C PRO A 843 2.64 37.13 -16.52
N GLU A 844 2.28 37.62 -17.71
CA GLU A 844 0.89 37.73 -18.15
C GLU A 844 0.27 36.34 -18.37
N LEU A 845 1.04 35.37 -18.85
CA LEU A 845 0.59 33.98 -19.00
C LEU A 845 0.30 33.35 -17.64
N LYS A 846 1.16 33.57 -16.63
CA LYS A 846 0.91 33.08 -15.27
C LYS A 846 -0.36 33.67 -14.67
N GLU A 847 -0.63 34.96 -14.91
CA GLU A 847 -1.87 35.61 -14.47
C GLU A 847 -3.10 35.03 -15.17
N ALA A 848 -3.03 34.84 -16.50
CA ALA A 848 -4.11 34.23 -17.28
C ALA A 848 -4.39 32.79 -16.82
N MET A 849 -3.35 31.99 -16.56
CA MET A 849 -3.50 30.63 -16.04
C MET A 849 -4.10 30.61 -14.63
N ALA A 850 -3.66 31.51 -13.74
CA ALA A 850 -4.21 31.60 -12.39
C ALA A 850 -5.70 31.97 -12.41
N LYS A 851 -6.09 32.89 -13.32
CA LYS A 851 -7.49 33.25 -13.56
C LYS A 851 -8.26 32.05 -14.10
N ARG A 852 -7.77 31.37 -15.14
CA ARG A 852 -8.38 30.16 -15.71
C ARG A 852 -8.62 29.08 -14.65
N LEU A 853 -7.59 28.75 -13.87
CA LEU A 853 -7.68 27.79 -12.77
C LEU A 853 -8.81 28.16 -11.80
N LYS A 854 -8.87 29.43 -11.39
CA LYS A 854 -9.92 29.93 -10.49
C LYS A 854 -11.31 29.80 -11.14
N ASP A 855 -11.45 30.15 -12.41
CA ASP A 855 -12.73 30.20 -13.11
C ASP A 855 -13.30 28.81 -13.41
N ILE A 856 -12.48 27.86 -13.85
CA ILE A 856 -12.96 26.52 -14.21
C ILE A 856 -12.94 25.53 -13.04
N VAL A 857 -11.84 25.45 -12.28
CA VAL A 857 -11.68 24.42 -11.23
C VAL A 857 -12.60 24.73 -10.06
N THR A 858 -12.63 25.99 -9.59
CA THR A 858 -13.51 26.38 -8.48
C THR A 858 -14.99 26.25 -8.85
N ARG A 859 -15.36 26.58 -10.10
CA ARG A 859 -16.75 26.54 -10.59
C ARG A 859 -17.34 25.13 -10.56
N TYR A 860 -16.56 24.14 -10.99
CA TYR A 860 -16.99 22.75 -11.05
C TYR A 860 -16.48 21.91 -9.88
N ALA A 861 -15.96 22.55 -8.82
CA ALA A 861 -15.45 21.87 -7.65
C ALA A 861 -16.52 20.96 -7.02
N GLY A 862 -16.20 19.68 -6.87
CA GLY A 862 -17.14 18.67 -6.37
C GLY A 862 -18.25 18.24 -7.34
N LYS A 863 -18.28 18.75 -8.58
CA LYS A 863 -19.22 18.32 -9.64
C LYS A 863 -18.61 17.33 -10.63
N VAL A 864 -17.28 17.30 -10.71
CA VAL A 864 -16.53 16.33 -11.51
C VAL A 864 -15.78 15.36 -10.59
N ILE A 865 -15.67 14.10 -11.01
CA ILE A 865 -14.88 13.10 -10.27
C ILE A 865 -13.41 13.11 -10.67
N HIS A 866 -13.11 13.60 -11.87
CA HIS A 866 -11.78 13.66 -12.47
C HIS A 866 -11.53 15.00 -13.14
N TRP A 867 -10.26 15.38 -13.25
CA TRP A 867 -9.80 16.42 -14.15
C TRP A 867 -8.74 15.87 -15.09
N ASP A 868 -8.93 16.06 -16.39
CA ASP A 868 -7.81 16.08 -17.34
C ASP A 868 -7.10 17.43 -17.15
N VAL A 869 -6.02 17.40 -16.36
CA VAL A 869 -5.35 18.61 -15.87
C VAL A 869 -4.48 19.23 -16.95
N VAL A 870 -3.66 18.40 -17.58
CA VAL A 870 -2.89 18.78 -18.78
C VAL A 870 -3.12 17.71 -19.83
N ASN A 871 -3.69 18.10 -20.96
CA ASN A 871 -3.91 17.26 -22.13
C ASN A 871 -2.67 17.29 -23.04
N GLU A 872 -2.19 16.12 -23.45
CA GLU A 872 -1.22 15.91 -24.53
C GLU A 872 0.20 16.47 -24.31
N ASN A 873 0.67 16.47 -23.06
CA ASN A 873 1.96 17.06 -22.68
C ASN A 873 3.17 16.12 -22.88
N LEU A 874 2.99 14.96 -23.51
CA LEU A 874 4.11 14.20 -24.10
C LEU A 874 4.35 14.55 -25.57
N HIS A 875 3.31 14.93 -26.32
CA HIS A 875 3.44 15.37 -27.71
C HIS A 875 3.77 16.86 -27.81
N PHE A 876 3.16 17.67 -26.95
CA PHE A 876 3.29 19.12 -26.97
C PHE A 876 3.91 19.64 -25.68
N ASN A 877 4.31 20.91 -25.68
CA ASN A 877 5.04 21.53 -24.56
C ASN A 877 4.79 23.03 -24.44
N PHE A 878 3.61 23.54 -24.81
CA PHE A 878 3.32 24.97 -24.77
C PHE A 878 3.64 25.61 -23.40
N PHE A 879 3.12 25.03 -22.32
CA PHE A 879 3.28 25.60 -20.99
C PHE A 879 4.70 25.41 -20.47
N GLU A 880 5.29 24.21 -20.63
CA GLU A 880 6.64 23.94 -20.14
C GLU A 880 7.74 24.65 -20.94
N GLY A 881 7.53 24.83 -22.25
CA GLY A 881 8.41 25.57 -23.13
C GLY A 881 8.48 27.05 -22.75
N LYS A 882 7.37 27.64 -22.29
CA LYS A 882 7.32 29.05 -21.87
C LYS A 882 7.67 29.27 -20.41
N LEU A 883 7.17 28.43 -19.50
CA LEU A 883 7.24 28.63 -18.05
C LEU A 883 8.34 27.82 -17.37
N GLY A 884 8.91 26.85 -18.08
CA GLY A 884 9.93 25.92 -17.59
C GLY A 884 9.38 24.50 -17.37
N LYS A 885 10.30 23.54 -17.32
CA LYS A 885 10.04 22.08 -17.24
C LYS A 885 9.10 21.60 -16.11
N ASP A 886 8.87 22.43 -15.09
CA ASP A 886 8.08 22.08 -13.92
C ASP A 886 6.64 22.62 -14.01
N ALA A 887 6.27 23.30 -15.09
CA ALA A 887 4.96 23.94 -15.25
C ALA A 887 3.80 22.95 -15.12
N SER A 888 3.87 21.77 -15.75
CA SER A 888 2.83 20.74 -15.56
C SER A 888 2.66 20.36 -14.09
N ALA A 889 3.76 20.21 -13.35
CA ALA A 889 3.71 19.84 -11.95
C ALA A 889 3.10 20.94 -11.07
N GLU A 890 3.40 22.21 -11.37
CA GLU A 890 2.78 23.36 -10.72
C GLU A 890 1.28 23.44 -10.99
N ILE A 891 0.84 23.18 -12.22
CA ILE A 891 -0.58 23.15 -12.58
C ILE A 891 -1.33 22.08 -11.77
N PHE A 892 -0.80 20.86 -11.68
CA PHE A 892 -1.41 19.78 -10.87
C PHE A 892 -1.56 20.19 -9.40
N ARG A 893 -0.49 20.78 -8.83
CA ARG A 893 -0.51 21.31 -7.47
C ARG A 893 -1.63 22.34 -7.28
N ASP A 894 -1.78 23.24 -8.24
CA ASP A 894 -2.67 24.38 -8.11
C ASP A 894 -4.14 24.02 -8.39
N VAL A 895 -4.40 23.03 -9.26
CA VAL A 895 -5.73 22.38 -9.35
C VAL A 895 -6.12 21.76 -8.01
N ALA A 896 -5.23 20.97 -7.39
CA ALA A 896 -5.51 20.29 -6.12
C ALA A 896 -5.77 21.23 -4.94
N LYS A 897 -5.20 22.45 -4.97
CA LYS A 897 -5.48 23.50 -3.99
C LYS A 897 -6.89 24.05 -4.11
N LEU A 898 -7.45 24.08 -5.32
CA LEU A 898 -8.78 24.62 -5.59
C LEU A 898 -9.88 23.56 -5.42
N ASP A 899 -9.61 22.32 -5.84
CA ASP A 899 -10.44 21.16 -5.54
C ASP A 899 -9.59 19.91 -5.27
N SER A 900 -9.60 19.45 -4.02
CA SER A 900 -8.83 18.29 -3.55
C SER A 900 -9.56 16.95 -3.68
N LYS A 901 -10.83 16.96 -4.12
CA LYS A 901 -11.63 15.74 -4.27
C LYS A 901 -11.26 14.89 -5.49
N PRO A 902 -11.17 15.46 -6.72
CA PRO A 902 -11.05 14.67 -7.93
C PRO A 902 -9.71 13.96 -8.05
N ILE A 903 -9.67 12.92 -8.89
CA ILE A 903 -8.42 12.31 -9.34
C ILE A 903 -7.90 13.13 -10.53
N LEU A 904 -6.61 13.46 -10.51
CA LEU A 904 -5.96 14.32 -11.49
C LEU A 904 -5.26 13.47 -12.56
N PHE A 905 -5.65 13.66 -13.81
CA PHE A 905 -5.16 12.92 -14.97
C PHE A 905 -4.20 13.79 -15.78
N MET A 906 -3.08 13.17 -16.14
CA MET A 906 -2.42 13.47 -17.42
C MET A 906 -3.20 12.67 -18.46
N ASN A 907 -3.53 13.24 -19.62
CA ASN A 907 -4.35 12.59 -20.64
C ASN A 907 -3.62 12.65 -21.98
N GLU A 908 -3.44 11.51 -22.64
CA GLU A 908 -2.53 11.39 -23.78
C GLU A 908 -3.07 10.42 -24.85
N PHE A 909 -2.93 10.77 -26.13
CA PHE A 909 -3.23 9.90 -27.26
C PHE A 909 -2.02 9.05 -27.68
N ASN A 910 -2.26 8.06 -28.56
CA ASN A 910 -1.27 7.19 -29.21
C ASN A 910 -0.40 6.31 -28.29
N THR A 911 -0.56 6.38 -26.97
CA THR A 911 0.22 5.58 -25.99
C THR A 911 -0.01 4.07 -26.18
N ILE A 912 -1.23 3.65 -26.49
CA ILE A 912 -1.65 2.24 -26.65
C ILE A 912 -2.16 1.92 -28.07
N GLU A 913 -2.33 2.94 -28.91
CA GLU A 913 -2.97 2.88 -30.21
C GLU A 913 -1.94 2.75 -31.33
N GLU A 914 -0.91 3.60 -31.31
CA GLU A 914 0.05 3.76 -32.39
C GLU A 914 1.46 3.41 -31.89
N PRO A 915 1.89 2.14 -31.98
CA PRO A 915 3.17 1.68 -31.44
C PRO A 915 4.40 2.31 -32.11
N ASN A 916 4.21 3.08 -33.20
CA ASN A 916 5.27 3.82 -33.89
C ASN A 916 5.40 5.26 -33.42
N ASP A 917 4.48 5.76 -32.60
CA ASP A 917 4.59 7.10 -32.06
C ASP A 917 5.64 7.11 -30.94
N ALA A 918 6.65 7.96 -31.11
CA ALA A 918 7.77 8.04 -30.18
C ALA A 918 7.54 9.04 -29.04
N ALA A 919 6.57 9.94 -29.17
CA ALA A 919 6.30 10.92 -28.13
C ALA A 919 5.70 10.24 -26.86
N PRO A 920 4.59 9.46 -26.96
CA PRO A 920 3.83 9.03 -25.80
C PRO A 920 4.18 7.60 -25.38
N LEU A 921 5.46 7.22 -25.42
CA LEU A 921 5.85 5.86 -25.02
C LEU A 921 5.33 5.57 -23.60
N PRO A 922 4.82 4.37 -23.30
CA PRO A 922 4.40 4.01 -21.94
C PRO A 922 5.48 4.34 -20.90
N THR A 923 6.75 4.23 -21.30
CA THR A 923 7.88 4.58 -20.46
C THR A 923 8.11 6.07 -20.25
N LYS A 924 7.88 6.89 -21.27
CA LYS A 924 7.95 8.35 -21.17
C LYS A 924 6.77 8.88 -20.35
N TYR A 925 5.60 8.29 -20.51
CA TYR A 925 4.42 8.59 -19.71
C TYR A 925 4.69 8.39 -18.21
N VAL A 926 5.14 7.20 -17.81
CA VAL A 926 5.43 6.92 -16.39
C VAL A 926 6.52 7.85 -15.86
N ALA A 927 7.55 8.15 -16.65
CA ALA A 927 8.60 9.09 -16.26
C ALA A 927 8.05 10.53 -16.05
N LYS A 928 7.14 10.99 -16.91
CA LYS A 928 6.51 12.31 -16.80
C LYS A 928 5.58 12.39 -15.60
N LEU A 929 4.75 11.38 -15.39
CA LEU A 929 3.88 11.30 -14.21
C LEU A 929 4.71 11.28 -12.92
N LYS A 930 5.84 10.55 -12.91
CA LYS A 930 6.78 10.56 -11.79
C LYS A 930 7.33 11.97 -11.53
N GLN A 931 7.78 12.68 -12.56
CA GLN A 931 8.25 14.06 -12.43
C GLN A 931 7.19 14.96 -11.78
N ILE A 932 5.93 14.84 -12.20
CA ILE A 932 4.80 15.60 -11.65
C ILE A 932 4.58 15.27 -10.17
N ARG A 933 4.65 13.99 -9.79
CA ARG A 933 4.45 13.52 -8.42
C ARG A 933 5.55 13.90 -7.45
N GLU A 934 6.80 13.86 -7.90
CA GLU A 934 7.98 14.17 -7.09
C GLU A 934 8.17 15.67 -6.87
N PHE A 935 7.39 16.51 -7.57
CA PHE A 935 7.43 17.96 -7.39
C PHE A 935 7.01 18.36 -5.96
N PRO A 936 7.65 19.38 -5.34
CA PRO A 936 7.31 19.79 -3.98
C PRO A 936 5.83 20.18 -3.80
N GLY A 937 5.15 19.50 -2.88
CA GLY A 937 3.72 19.68 -2.60
C GLY A 937 2.79 18.73 -3.34
N ASN A 938 3.32 17.84 -4.18
CA ASN A 938 2.53 16.93 -5.01
C ASN A 938 2.45 15.48 -4.50
N ALA A 939 3.25 15.12 -3.48
CA ALA A 939 3.38 13.73 -3.02
C ALA A 939 2.06 13.05 -2.63
N ASP A 940 1.13 13.79 -2.02
CA ASP A 940 -0.14 13.26 -1.48
C ASP A 940 -1.35 13.47 -2.42
N LEU A 941 -1.13 13.97 -3.65
CA LEU A 941 -2.25 14.18 -4.59
C LEU A 941 -2.77 12.84 -5.15
N LYS A 942 -4.02 12.85 -5.62
CA LYS A 942 -4.63 11.69 -6.28
C LYS A 942 -4.37 11.76 -7.77
N TYR A 943 -3.70 10.76 -8.32
CA TYR A 943 -3.30 10.70 -9.72
C TYR A 943 -4.04 9.62 -10.49
N GLY A 944 -4.21 9.83 -11.79
CA GLY A 944 -4.68 8.86 -12.76
C GLY A 944 -3.90 8.94 -14.08
N ILE A 945 -3.97 7.87 -14.86
CA ILE A 945 -3.43 7.78 -16.22
C ILE A 945 -4.61 7.82 -17.20
N GLY A 946 -4.63 8.81 -18.09
CA GLY A 946 -5.66 9.01 -19.10
C GLY A 946 -5.10 8.63 -20.46
N LEU A 947 -5.76 7.69 -21.13
CA LEU A 947 -5.37 7.19 -22.45
C LEU A 947 -6.52 7.51 -23.40
N GLU A 948 -6.32 8.47 -24.30
CA GLU A 948 -7.39 8.94 -25.19
C GLU A 948 -7.96 7.78 -26.01
N SER A 949 -7.11 6.86 -26.51
CA SER A 949 -7.54 5.59 -27.09
C SER A 949 -8.23 5.74 -28.46
N HIS A 950 -7.70 6.62 -29.32
CA HIS A 950 -8.17 6.84 -30.69
C HIS A 950 -7.58 5.79 -31.67
N PHE A 951 -8.27 4.67 -31.89
CA PHE A 951 -7.74 3.56 -32.69
C PHE A 951 -8.07 3.67 -34.18
N ALA A 952 -7.13 3.29 -35.04
CA ALA A 952 -7.41 2.99 -36.45
C ALA A 952 -7.63 1.48 -36.66
N ALA A 953 -6.62 0.69 -36.29
CA ALA A 953 -6.66 -0.76 -36.22
C ALA A 953 -5.87 -1.19 -34.97
N PRO A 954 -6.51 -1.87 -33.99
CA PRO A 954 -5.87 -2.14 -32.72
C PRO A 954 -4.84 -3.26 -32.84
N ASN A 955 -3.69 -3.09 -32.19
CA ASN A 955 -2.75 -4.17 -31.89
C ASN A 955 -2.99 -4.62 -30.43
N ILE A 956 -3.86 -5.62 -30.24
CA ILE A 956 -4.31 -6.06 -28.91
C ILE A 956 -3.15 -6.49 -27.98
N PRO A 957 -2.16 -7.29 -28.43
CA PRO A 957 -1.00 -7.59 -27.59
C PRO A 957 -0.16 -6.37 -27.20
N TYR A 958 0.02 -5.41 -28.12
CA TYR A 958 0.68 -4.14 -27.79
C TYR A 958 -0.11 -3.34 -26.76
N MET A 959 -1.41 -3.15 -26.97
CA MET A 959 -2.31 -2.48 -26.03
C MET A 959 -2.20 -3.10 -24.62
N ARG A 960 -2.29 -4.43 -24.50
CA ARG A 960 -2.15 -5.14 -23.22
C ARG A 960 -0.78 -4.92 -22.58
N GLY A 961 0.31 -5.02 -23.35
CA GLY A 961 1.67 -4.79 -22.85
C GLY A 961 1.95 -3.36 -22.41
N SER A 962 1.40 -2.37 -23.13
CA SER A 962 1.49 -0.96 -22.78
C SER A 962 0.72 -0.65 -21.49
N ILE A 963 -0.50 -1.17 -21.34
CA ILE A 963 -1.27 -1.01 -20.09
C ILE A 963 -0.57 -1.72 -18.92
N ASP A 964 -0.01 -2.92 -19.12
CA ASP A 964 0.83 -3.61 -18.13
C ASP A 964 2.03 -2.76 -17.67
N THR A 965 2.62 -2.00 -18.59
CA THR A 965 3.76 -1.11 -18.30
C THR A 965 3.30 0.11 -17.50
N LEU A 966 2.21 0.75 -17.92
CA LEU A 966 1.59 1.89 -17.22
C LEU A 966 1.09 1.50 -15.82
N ALA A 967 0.59 0.27 -15.65
CA ALA A 967 0.09 -0.24 -14.38
C ALA A 967 1.16 -0.32 -13.28
N GLN A 968 2.44 -0.30 -13.65
CA GLN A 968 3.55 -0.21 -12.69
C GLN A 968 3.55 1.12 -11.92
N ALA A 969 2.86 2.15 -12.42
CA ALA A 969 2.62 3.38 -11.68
C ALA A 969 1.50 3.26 -10.63
N LYS A 970 0.86 2.11 -10.44
CA LYS A 970 -0.03 1.86 -9.27
C LYS A 970 -1.14 2.92 -9.07
N VAL A 971 -1.56 3.58 -10.13
CA VAL A 971 -2.64 4.57 -10.19
C VAL A 971 -3.74 4.06 -11.12
N PRO A 972 -5.00 4.49 -10.95
CA PRO A 972 -6.08 4.10 -11.85
C PRO A 972 -5.79 4.53 -13.29
N ILE A 973 -5.96 3.61 -14.24
CA ILE A 973 -5.92 3.88 -15.69
C ILE A 973 -7.35 4.04 -16.20
N TRP A 974 -7.60 5.04 -17.03
CA TRP A 974 -8.85 5.21 -17.75
C TRP A 974 -8.58 5.28 -19.25
N LEU A 975 -9.40 4.57 -20.03
CA LEU A 975 -9.51 4.85 -21.46
C LEU A 975 -10.52 5.99 -21.58
N THR A 976 -10.06 7.17 -21.99
CA THR A 976 -10.79 8.42 -21.76
C THR A 976 -11.61 8.87 -22.97
N GLU A 977 -11.24 8.44 -24.18
CA GLU A 977 -11.81 8.95 -25.45
C GLU A 977 -11.89 7.84 -26.52
N VAL A 978 -12.30 6.63 -26.14
CA VAL A 978 -12.23 5.46 -27.04
C VAL A 978 -13.07 5.68 -28.30
N ASP A 979 -12.42 5.65 -29.45
CA ASP A 979 -13.06 5.52 -30.75
C ASP A 979 -12.27 4.63 -31.70
N VAL A 980 -12.92 4.22 -32.79
CA VAL A 980 -12.29 3.44 -33.86
C VAL A 980 -12.62 4.08 -35.20
N LYS A 981 -11.61 4.39 -36.01
CA LYS A 981 -11.81 4.99 -37.34
C LYS A 981 -12.68 4.11 -38.24
N PRO A 982 -13.55 4.70 -39.09
CA PRO A 982 -14.39 3.96 -40.01
C PRO A 982 -13.57 3.04 -40.94
N CYS A 983 -13.83 1.73 -40.86
CA CYS A 983 -13.24 0.73 -41.72
C CYS A 983 -14.14 -0.52 -41.79
N LYS A 984 -13.81 -1.49 -42.65
CA LYS A 984 -14.60 -2.73 -42.82
C LYS A 984 -14.79 -3.51 -41.49
N ASN A 985 -13.79 -3.47 -40.62
CA ASN A 985 -13.76 -4.24 -39.36
C ASN A 985 -14.00 -3.36 -38.12
N GLN A 986 -14.52 -2.13 -38.30
CA GLN A 986 -14.65 -1.14 -37.21
C GLN A 986 -15.37 -1.70 -35.97
N VAL A 987 -16.44 -2.47 -36.18
CA VAL A 987 -17.24 -3.08 -35.09
C VAL A 987 -16.44 -4.13 -34.31
N GLU A 988 -15.66 -4.96 -35.02
CA GLU A 988 -14.83 -6.00 -34.41
C GLU A 988 -13.70 -5.38 -33.59
N TYR A 989 -13.01 -4.38 -34.17
CA TYR A 989 -11.95 -3.64 -33.48
C TYR A 989 -12.46 -2.93 -32.22
N LEU A 990 -13.65 -2.32 -32.28
CA LEU A 990 -14.27 -1.71 -31.11
C LEU A 990 -14.58 -2.75 -30.03
N ASP A 991 -15.20 -3.89 -30.37
CA ASP A 991 -15.48 -4.97 -29.40
C ASP A 991 -14.17 -5.50 -28.76
N GLU A 992 -13.09 -5.65 -29.53
CA GLU A 992 -11.81 -6.11 -29.00
C GLU A 992 -11.15 -5.12 -28.03
N VAL A 993 -11.06 -3.84 -28.40
CA VAL A 993 -10.50 -2.76 -27.55
C VAL A 993 -11.29 -2.65 -26.25
N MET A 994 -12.61 -2.62 -26.35
CA MET A 994 -13.50 -2.49 -25.19
C MET A 994 -13.34 -3.67 -24.23
N ARG A 995 -13.26 -4.91 -24.76
CA ARG A 995 -13.07 -6.11 -23.94
C ARG A 995 -11.68 -6.20 -23.33
N GLU A 996 -10.63 -5.81 -24.05
CA GLU A 996 -9.27 -5.79 -23.51
C GLU A 996 -9.14 -4.78 -22.37
N GLY A 997 -9.64 -3.55 -22.56
CA GLY A 997 -9.69 -2.53 -21.51
C GLY A 997 -10.52 -2.97 -20.31
N PHE A 998 -11.72 -3.52 -20.54
CA PHE A 998 -12.59 -4.00 -19.46
C PHE A 998 -11.96 -5.14 -18.66
N ALA A 999 -11.26 -6.07 -19.32
CA ALA A 999 -10.62 -7.21 -18.67
C ALA A 999 -9.36 -6.85 -17.87
N HIS A 1000 -8.70 -5.72 -18.17
CA HIS A 1000 -7.42 -5.37 -17.55
C HIS A 1000 -7.56 -4.88 -16.09
N PRO A 1001 -6.88 -5.46 -15.09
CA PRO A 1001 -7.08 -5.12 -13.68
C PRO A 1001 -6.82 -3.65 -13.33
N ALA A 1002 -5.85 -3.01 -13.98
CA ALA A 1002 -5.49 -1.61 -13.74
C ALA A 1002 -6.44 -0.59 -14.38
N VAL A 1003 -7.25 -1.00 -15.38
CA VAL A 1003 -8.22 -0.09 -16.02
C VAL A 1003 -9.45 -0.01 -15.13
N LYS A 1004 -9.82 1.22 -14.74
CA LYS A 1004 -10.89 1.51 -13.78
C LYS A 1004 -12.09 2.22 -14.40
N GLY A 1005 -12.05 2.53 -15.69
CA GLY A 1005 -13.18 3.08 -16.42
C GLY A 1005 -12.88 3.29 -17.89
N ILE A 1006 -13.94 3.35 -18.69
CA ILE A 1006 -13.87 3.62 -20.13
C ILE A 1006 -14.89 4.72 -20.46
N VAL A 1007 -14.45 5.74 -21.19
CA VAL A 1007 -15.29 6.75 -21.81
C VAL A 1007 -15.03 6.70 -23.31
N LEU A 1008 -16.11 6.58 -24.09
CA LEU A 1008 -16.07 6.57 -25.55
C LEU A 1008 -16.06 7.99 -26.11
N TRP A 1009 -15.50 8.19 -27.30
CA TRP A 1009 -15.55 9.46 -28.05
C TRP A 1009 -16.53 9.41 -29.22
N GLY A 1010 -17.69 8.79 -28.99
CA GLY A 1010 -18.81 8.74 -29.94
C GLY A 1010 -19.69 9.99 -29.86
N ALA A 1011 -19.08 11.17 -29.99
CA ALA A 1011 -19.74 12.46 -29.90
C ALA A 1011 -20.73 12.68 -31.06
N TRP A 1012 -22.00 12.93 -30.76
CA TRP A 1012 -23.04 13.13 -31.78
C TRP A 1012 -23.21 14.62 -32.11
N HIS A 1013 -23.28 14.94 -33.41
CA HIS A 1013 -23.69 16.26 -33.89
C HIS A 1013 -24.67 16.15 -35.04
N ALA A 1014 -25.53 17.16 -35.21
CA ALA A 1014 -26.53 17.20 -36.27
C ALA A 1014 -25.93 17.16 -37.69
N LYS A 1015 -24.66 17.61 -37.84
CA LYS A 1015 -23.93 17.61 -39.12
C LYS A 1015 -23.08 16.35 -39.35
N GLY A 1016 -23.15 15.37 -38.44
CA GLY A 1016 -22.33 14.16 -38.44
C GLY A 1016 -21.26 14.17 -37.34
N CYS A 1017 -20.80 12.99 -36.95
CA CYS A 1017 -19.81 12.80 -35.90
C CYS A 1017 -18.38 12.91 -36.43
N TYR A 1018 -17.42 13.13 -35.53
CA TYR A 1018 -16.02 13.31 -35.89
C TYR A 1018 -15.36 11.99 -36.36
N VAL A 1019 -15.23 10.99 -35.48
CA VAL A 1019 -14.62 9.68 -35.82
C VAL A 1019 -15.66 8.56 -35.87
N MET A 1020 -16.55 8.50 -34.88
CA MET A 1020 -17.47 7.37 -34.69
C MET A 1020 -18.86 7.84 -34.31
N CYS A 1021 -19.88 7.45 -35.08
CA CYS A 1021 -21.28 7.68 -34.76
C CYS A 1021 -21.94 6.42 -34.22
N PHE A 1022 -22.58 6.49 -33.06
CA PHE A 1022 -23.43 5.39 -32.58
C PHE A 1022 -24.80 5.33 -33.24
N THR A 1023 -25.30 6.46 -33.73
CA THR A 1023 -26.61 6.55 -34.36
C THR A 1023 -26.58 7.40 -35.63
N ASP A 1024 -27.62 7.25 -36.45
CA ASP A 1024 -27.96 8.27 -37.45
C ASP A 1024 -28.66 9.48 -36.80
N ASN A 1025 -29.07 10.46 -37.63
CA ASN A 1025 -29.76 11.67 -37.16
C ASN A 1025 -31.20 11.44 -36.66
N SER A 1026 -31.74 10.23 -36.82
CA SER A 1026 -33.03 9.81 -36.25
C SER A 1026 -32.88 9.02 -34.95
N PHE A 1027 -31.66 8.97 -34.39
CA PHE A 1027 -31.30 8.16 -33.20
C PHE A 1027 -31.55 6.67 -33.38
N LYS A 1028 -31.51 6.18 -34.63
CA LYS A 1028 -31.43 4.75 -34.92
C LYS A 1028 -29.98 4.31 -34.84
N ASN A 1029 -29.71 3.24 -34.09
CA ASN A 1029 -28.37 2.71 -33.94
C ASN A 1029 -27.73 2.34 -35.29
N LEU A 1030 -26.45 2.65 -35.40
CA LEU A 1030 -25.52 2.12 -36.37
C LEU A 1030 -24.85 0.86 -35.80
N PRO A 1031 -24.15 0.05 -36.61
CA PRO A 1031 -23.55 -1.21 -36.14
C PRO A 1031 -22.62 -1.07 -34.92
N VAL A 1032 -21.88 0.05 -34.81
CA VAL A 1032 -21.06 0.34 -33.63
C VAL A 1032 -21.91 0.67 -32.39
N GLY A 1033 -23.07 1.32 -32.56
CA GLY A 1033 -24.04 1.54 -31.48
C GLY A 1033 -24.65 0.23 -30.98
N ASP A 1034 -24.97 -0.71 -31.89
CA ASP A 1034 -25.44 -2.04 -31.53
C ASP A 1034 -24.38 -2.85 -30.76
N ALA A 1035 -23.10 -2.67 -31.10
CA ALA A 1035 -21.99 -3.29 -30.37
C ALA A 1035 -21.87 -2.76 -28.94
N ILE A 1036 -22.02 -1.44 -28.73
CA ILE A 1036 -22.03 -0.85 -27.39
C ILE A 1036 -23.26 -1.31 -26.58
N ASP A 1037 -24.45 -1.34 -27.19
CA ASP A 1037 -25.66 -1.84 -26.52
C ASP A 1037 -25.51 -3.32 -26.10
N LYS A 1038 -24.84 -4.14 -26.93
CA LYS A 1038 -24.49 -5.52 -26.58
C LYS A 1038 -23.56 -5.58 -25.36
N LEU A 1039 -22.48 -4.80 -25.33
CA LEU A 1039 -21.53 -4.78 -24.22
C LEU A 1039 -22.16 -4.23 -22.93
N LEU A 1040 -22.95 -3.17 -23.01
CA LEU A 1040 -23.72 -2.64 -21.90
C LEU A 1040 -24.63 -3.73 -21.31
N LYS A 1041 -25.42 -4.41 -22.16
CA LYS A 1041 -26.28 -5.51 -21.73
C LYS A 1041 -25.50 -6.65 -21.07
N GLU A 1042 -24.33 -6.99 -21.59
CA GLU A 1042 -23.46 -8.02 -21.03
C GLU A 1042 -22.91 -7.62 -19.65
N TRP A 1043 -22.31 -6.44 -19.53
CA TRP A 1043 -21.62 -5.98 -18.30
C TRP A 1043 -22.55 -5.41 -17.23
N THR A 1044 -23.83 -5.21 -17.57
CA THR A 1044 -24.90 -4.86 -16.63
C THR A 1044 -25.88 -5.99 -16.40
N ALA A 1045 -25.60 -7.18 -16.96
CA ALA A 1045 -26.49 -8.32 -16.87
C ALA A 1045 -26.86 -8.63 -15.42
N GLY A 1046 -28.16 -8.58 -15.15
CA GLY A 1046 -28.74 -9.02 -13.90
C GLY A 1046 -28.72 -10.54 -13.75
N HIS A 1047 -29.41 -11.02 -12.72
CA HIS A 1047 -29.61 -12.46 -12.53
C HIS A 1047 -31.01 -12.77 -12.04
N THR A 1048 -31.57 -13.88 -12.49
CA THR A 1048 -32.85 -14.40 -11.99
C THR A 1048 -32.67 -15.84 -11.57
N GLY A 1049 -33.09 -16.18 -10.35
CA GLY A 1049 -32.92 -17.51 -9.79
C GLY A 1049 -33.91 -17.78 -8.66
N LYS A 1050 -33.91 -19.01 -8.15
CA LYS A 1050 -34.72 -19.40 -6.98
C LYS A 1050 -33.84 -19.70 -5.79
N THR A 1051 -34.35 -19.42 -4.59
CA THR A 1051 -33.69 -19.85 -3.36
C THR A 1051 -33.80 -21.35 -3.15
N ASP A 1052 -32.76 -21.95 -2.58
CA ASP A 1052 -32.69 -23.36 -2.23
C ASP A 1052 -33.51 -23.69 -0.96
N SER A 1053 -33.43 -24.95 -0.49
CA SER A 1053 -34.09 -25.41 0.75
C SER A 1053 -33.71 -24.61 2.01
N LYS A 1054 -32.59 -23.87 2.00
CA LYS A 1054 -32.10 -23.02 3.09
C LYS A 1054 -32.42 -21.54 2.85
N GLY A 1055 -33.26 -21.23 1.86
CA GLY A 1055 -33.62 -19.86 1.51
C GLY A 1055 -32.47 -19.07 0.88
N VAL A 1056 -31.47 -19.75 0.29
CA VAL A 1056 -30.26 -19.12 -0.25
C VAL A 1056 -30.24 -19.19 -1.78
N LEU A 1057 -29.88 -18.09 -2.42
CA LEU A 1057 -29.44 -18.03 -3.82
C LEU A 1057 -27.97 -17.62 -3.85
N GLU A 1058 -27.11 -18.51 -4.36
CA GLU A 1058 -25.71 -18.18 -4.67
C GLU A 1058 -25.56 -17.93 -6.17
N VAL A 1059 -24.94 -16.80 -6.52
CA VAL A 1059 -24.73 -16.41 -7.92
C VAL A 1059 -23.37 -15.73 -8.09
N GLU A 1060 -22.74 -15.93 -9.24
CA GLU A 1060 -21.59 -15.16 -9.68
C GLU A 1060 -22.07 -14.04 -10.61
N ILE A 1061 -21.90 -12.78 -10.20
CA ILE A 1061 -22.45 -11.60 -10.91
C ILE A 1061 -21.41 -10.47 -10.94
N PHE A 1062 -21.56 -9.51 -11.86
CA PHE A 1062 -20.70 -8.33 -11.94
C PHE A 1062 -20.77 -7.47 -10.67
N HIS A 1063 -19.66 -6.84 -10.30
CA HIS A 1063 -19.65 -5.86 -9.21
C HIS A 1063 -20.64 -4.73 -9.50
N GLY A 1064 -21.41 -4.36 -8.48
CA GLY A 1064 -22.27 -3.20 -8.59
C GLY A 1064 -23.38 -3.12 -7.56
N GLU A 1065 -24.22 -2.11 -7.75
CA GLU A 1065 -25.43 -1.92 -6.97
C GLU A 1065 -26.64 -2.43 -7.75
N TYR A 1066 -27.47 -3.25 -7.10
CA TYR A 1066 -28.58 -3.98 -7.71
C TYR A 1066 -29.88 -3.73 -6.98
N ASN A 1067 -30.99 -3.55 -7.70
CA ASN A 1067 -32.31 -3.75 -7.14
C ASN A 1067 -32.63 -5.24 -7.15
N ALA A 1068 -32.93 -5.78 -5.97
CA ALA A 1068 -33.39 -7.14 -5.77
C ALA A 1068 -34.90 -7.16 -5.58
N THR A 1069 -35.60 -7.87 -6.48
CA THR A 1069 -37.03 -8.16 -6.38
C THR A 1069 -37.22 -9.62 -5.99
N VAL A 1070 -37.96 -9.88 -4.92
CA VAL A 1070 -38.26 -11.23 -4.43
C VAL A 1070 -39.76 -11.50 -4.48
N LYS A 1071 -40.15 -12.59 -5.12
CA LYS A 1071 -41.53 -13.09 -5.25
C LYS A 1071 -41.65 -14.47 -4.62
N HIS A 1072 -42.69 -14.69 -3.81
CA HIS A 1072 -43.00 -15.99 -3.25
C HIS A 1072 -44.51 -16.10 -3.05
N LYS A 1073 -45.08 -17.31 -3.21
CA LYS A 1073 -46.54 -17.55 -3.21
C LYS A 1073 -47.25 -17.16 -1.90
N GLU A 1074 -46.52 -17.09 -0.78
CA GLU A 1074 -47.07 -16.85 0.56
C GLU A 1074 -46.82 -15.40 1.07
N PHE A 1075 -45.94 -14.65 0.42
CA PHE A 1075 -45.48 -13.33 0.87
C PHE A 1075 -45.75 -12.24 -0.17
N LYS A 1076 -45.83 -10.98 0.26
CA LYS A 1076 -45.86 -9.85 -0.67
C LYS A 1076 -44.52 -9.72 -1.39
N GLU A 1077 -44.56 -9.28 -2.65
CA GLU A 1077 -43.37 -8.92 -3.41
C GLU A 1077 -42.55 -7.87 -2.66
N ASN A 1078 -41.25 -8.11 -2.53
CA ASN A 1078 -40.32 -7.21 -1.86
C ASN A 1078 -39.30 -6.69 -2.89
N CYS A 1079 -39.02 -5.40 -2.86
CA CYS A 1079 -38.01 -4.76 -3.70
C CYS A 1079 -37.07 -3.92 -2.83
N MET A 1080 -35.76 -4.12 -2.96
CA MET A 1080 -34.75 -3.36 -2.22
C MET A 1080 -33.44 -3.22 -2.98
N THR A 1081 -32.66 -2.19 -2.68
CA THR A 1081 -31.33 -1.99 -3.27
C THR A 1081 -30.26 -2.69 -2.45
N LEU A 1082 -29.36 -3.41 -3.13
CA LEU A 1082 -28.23 -4.16 -2.59
C LEU A 1082 -26.92 -3.60 -3.15
N ASP A 1083 -25.99 -3.19 -2.28
CA ASP A 1083 -24.61 -2.89 -2.67
C ASP A 1083 -23.81 -4.20 -2.69
N LEU A 1084 -23.66 -4.79 -3.88
CA LEU A 1084 -22.89 -6.01 -4.15
C LEU A 1084 -21.49 -5.71 -4.70
N ASP A 1085 -21.11 -4.43 -4.76
CA ASP A 1085 -19.77 -3.96 -5.06
C ASP A 1085 -18.86 -4.18 -3.84
N SER A 1086 -19.34 -3.77 -2.65
CA SER A 1086 -18.60 -3.87 -1.39
C SER A 1086 -18.89 -5.14 -0.58
N LYS A 1087 -20.07 -5.78 -0.75
CA LYS A 1087 -20.51 -6.92 0.07
C LYS A 1087 -20.52 -8.23 -0.72
N ALA A 1088 -20.29 -9.36 -0.04
CA ALA A 1088 -20.38 -10.70 -0.64
C ALA A 1088 -21.71 -11.40 -0.27
N GLU A 1089 -22.44 -10.86 0.70
CA GLU A 1089 -23.68 -11.46 1.20
C GLU A 1089 -24.74 -10.38 1.41
N ALA A 1090 -26.00 -10.74 1.16
CA ALA A 1090 -27.17 -9.92 1.40
C ALA A 1090 -28.30 -10.76 2.01
N LYS A 1091 -29.05 -10.17 2.94
CA LYS A 1091 -30.23 -10.80 3.55
C LYS A 1091 -31.46 -9.97 3.23
N ILE A 1092 -32.51 -10.62 2.73
CA ILE A 1092 -33.79 -10.04 2.37
C ILE A 1092 -34.86 -10.65 3.27
N GLU A 1093 -35.55 -9.82 4.04
CA GLU A 1093 -36.67 -10.25 4.90
C GLU A 1093 -38.01 -9.90 4.23
N LEU A 1094 -38.82 -10.92 3.97
CA LEU A 1094 -40.15 -10.77 3.38
C LEU A 1094 -41.18 -10.35 4.43
N ARG A 1095 -42.18 -9.58 4.01
CA ARG A 1095 -43.30 -9.16 4.87
C ARG A 1095 -44.52 -10.06 4.64
N SER A 1096 -45.27 -10.35 5.70
CA SER A 1096 -46.50 -11.14 5.62
C SER A 1096 -47.54 -10.48 4.70
N SER A 1097 -48.33 -11.31 4.00
CA SER A 1097 -49.38 -10.86 3.09
C SER A 1097 -50.64 -10.33 3.80
N THR A 1098 -50.80 -10.55 5.11
CA THR A 1098 -52.02 -10.26 5.89
C THR A 1098 -52.07 -8.91 6.64
N TYR A 1099 -51.28 -7.91 6.25
CA TYR A 1099 -51.52 -6.51 6.67
C TYR A 1099 -51.28 -5.54 5.52
#